data_AF-A0AA36MLA7-F1
#
_entry.id   AF-A0AA36MLA7-F1
#
_cell.length_a   1.000
_cell.length_b   1.000
_cell.length_c   1.000
_cell.angle_alpha   90.00
_cell.angle_beta   90.00
_cell.angle_gamma   90.00
#
_symmetry.space_group_name_H-M   'P 1'
#
loop_
_entity.id
_entity.type
_entity.pdbx_description
1 polymer ?
#
loop_
_entity_poly.entity_id
_entity_poly.type
_entity_poly.pdbx_seq_one_letter_code
_entity_poly.pdbx_strand_id
1 'polypeptide(L)'
;MSGLLDSSGDKVVVGKSQGYWLDHSDFVSTADLSAEQIGHVGFPRDWPNVYGTSKALKQLVGKKGRCAGKKVGVVPGPDATQLSMVKGLQFQPLQSFSNAERAAKAAGMEVVRGWAVYEHLDKAISEAFVAERFWWNSLPDGTWVDFTPRPESFPDLLLAEAVDGAPKAQGILSSQQCDLLQKLLMQRFPGLAAKTPIAEEKVAAAAVAPKVTTKMQPSTKAAKPAAAPAPASLRELARRIQAGDGEAVQQLDEKLRGDDELCVQIASEGLATPLSKMLGERKNQESALKLMLLLTDAGVSLSSDVGTEMIAGGAVPRLGHLLTASDSILQEMAAAVLGNLCHESPENQDKLAEAGIFQKLVDLLGIGTGAGPAQEAAYAIWNLTVGHEGNSDAIARLGAVPKLAELLKGTSDIAQENAAGALMHITMSAEARAAIGECNAIPKLCELLKPTFEPEVSTQAAGALLNLASDCADYAKAIVSQDAIGPLVNLVKEGPDLAREYAAGALMNLTRGDMDVASSAAKLGAIPALANLLSRPSGHSESLGALANLASGSADRQIQIYKAQVTRKAVSLLSDPDIDVRRSAAALLMNLAPHGKIKERIVEAGALKQLAKALKDDDETLKERAAGALANLFNDHSANVHAGFQQAGEMIPSLVSLIQEPGLSEDAKRQGAHALSMLAAEDGPCDAVWQAGAGPPLLSLLKEMIGEAALGIMMNLSWRWPEVKTELAKGGTIEYLMDMLRLGDAMAKEYAAGALMNMTAGSPDSAEKAAPAVADLAELLKAEAVQAAEWAAGAMANIARSGPAAQEMAIEKGAATSLAALLPKVTSNGMALVVLAMTSLAETQPTNVGQALGSKEKAKLRDFREIAATPTCKSTRRPWWTSLGLAFLFELQSEPTTYP
;
A
#
# COMPACT_ATOMS: atom_id res chain seq x y z
N MET A 1 -16.82 -51.22 25.29
CA MET A 1 -16.77 -50.14 24.29
C MET A 1 -17.50 -48.94 24.86
N SER A 2 -16.81 -48.13 25.66
CA SER A 2 -17.31 -46.86 26.20
C SER A 2 -17.26 -45.80 25.09
N GLY A 3 -18.38 -45.15 24.81
CA GLY A 3 -18.46 -44.09 23.79
C GLY A 3 -17.84 -42.79 24.29
N LEU A 4 -17.46 -41.91 23.38
CA LEU A 4 -17.19 -40.51 23.72
C LEU A 4 -18.45 -39.92 24.33
N LEU A 5 -18.29 -39.36 25.52
CA LEU A 5 -19.30 -38.57 26.19
C LEU A 5 -18.84 -37.12 26.14
N ASP A 6 -19.74 -36.19 25.90
CA ASP A 6 -19.46 -34.77 26.12
C ASP A 6 -19.37 -34.45 27.63
N SER A 7 -19.12 -33.19 27.97
CA SER A 7 -19.10 -32.73 29.37
C SER A 7 -20.41 -32.98 30.13
N SER A 8 -21.50 -33.27 29.40
CA SER A 8 -22.83 -33.56 29.93
C SER A 8 -23.08 -35.07 30.10
N GLY A 9 -22.15 -35.92 29.65
CA GLY A 9 -22.27 -37.37 29.72
C GLY A 9 -23.01 -38.00 28.54
N ASP A 10 -23.27 -37.25 27.46
CA ASP A 10 -24.05 -37.70 26.32
C ASP A 10 -23.18 -38.28 25.20
N LYS A 11 -23.63 -39.40 24.62
CA LYS A 11 -22.86 -40.13 23.59
C LYS A 11 -22.84 -39.38 22.26
N VAL A 12 -21.66 -38.87 21.90
CA VAL A 12 -21.42 -38.29 20.57
C VAL A 12 -21.18 -39.42 19.56
N VAL A 13 -21.97 -39.46 18.48
CA VAL A 13 -21.81 -40.46 17.41
C VAL A 13 -21.17 -39.81 16.18
N VAL A 14 -19.85 -39.96 16.07
CA VAL A 14 -19.11 -39.84 14.80
C VAL A 14 -18.30 -41.13 14.60
N GLY A 15 -18.24 -41.62 13.35
CA GLY A 15 -17.86 -42.98 12.95
C GLY A 15 -16.60 -43.58 13.61
N LYS A 16 -16.73 -44.88 13.93
CA LYS A 16 -15.75 -45.75 14.60
C LYS A 16 -14.28 -45.58 14.14
N SER A 17 -13.45 -44.92 14.95
CA SER A 17 -12.10 -45.34 15.36
C SER A 17 -11.53 -44.44 16.44
N GLN A 18 -10.85 -45.05 17.40
CA GLN A 18 -10.03 -44.37 18.41
C GLN A 18 -8.91 -43.57 17.74
N GLY A 19 -8.83 -42.28 18.05
CA GLY A 19 -7.77 -41.38 17.61
C GLY A 19 -8.18 -39.95 17.92
N TYR A 20 -7.91 -39.49 19.15
CA TYR A 20 -8.09 -38.09 19.54
C TYR A 20 -6.72 -37.51 19.81
N TRP A 21 -6.39 -36.33 19.29
CA TRP A 21 -5.38 -35.39 19.81
C TRP A 21 -5.79 -33.99 19.36
N LEU A 22 -5.87 -33.03 20.28
CA LEU A 22 -5.68 -31.59 20.09
C LEU A 22 -5.64 -30.95 21.48
N ASP A 23 -4.49 -30.94 22.12
CA ASP A 23 -4.18 -29.95 23.15
C ASP A 23 -3.07 -28.99 22.64
N HIS A 24 -2.71 -27.99 23.44
CA HIS A 24 -1.68 -27.01 23.07
C HIS A 24 -0.32 -27.64 22.66
N SER A 25 -0.05 -28.92 22.98
CA SER A 25 1.18 -29.62 22.61
C SER A 25 1.16 -30.24 21.20
N ASP A 26 0.00 -30.31 20.55
CA ASP A 26 -0.15 -30.90 19.20
C ASP A 26 0.16 -29.92 18.07
N PHE A 27 0.14 -28.63 18.37
CA PHE A 27 0.51 -27.56 17.46
C PHE A 27 1.78 -26.86 17.92
N VAL A 28 2.71 -26.73 17.00
CA VAL A 28 3.93 -25.96 17.21
C VAL A 28 3.98 -24.90 16.14
N SER A 29 3.89 -23.64 16.56
CA SER A 29 3.98 -22.49 15.65
C SER A 29 5.29 -21.77 15.85
N THR A 30 5.95 -21.32 14.78
CA THR A 30 7.12 -20.43 14.88
C THR A 30 6.82 -19.09 15.55
N ALA A 31 5.54 -18.73 15.66
CA ALA A 31 5.06 -17.49 16.26
C ALA A 31 4.48 -17.69 17.69
N ASP A 32 4.65 -18.88 18.29
CA ASP A 32 4.18 -19.21 19.65
C ASP A 32 2.67 -18.98 19.87
N LEU A 33 1.89 -19.16 18.80
CA LEU A 33 0.42 -19.07 18.81
C LEU A 33 -0.21 -20.27 19.54
N SER A 34 -1.31 -20.03 20.26
CA SER A 34 -2.16 -21.11 20.78
C SER A 34 -2.92 -21.81 19.65
N ALA A 35 -3.42 -23.02 19.91
CA ALA A 35 -4.14 -23.81 18.91
C ALA A 35 -5.41 -23.10 18.40
N GLU A 36 -6.04 -22.30 19.26
CA GLU A 36 -7.22 -21.49 18.99
C GLU A 36 -6.93 -20.24 18.15
N GLN A 37 -5.66 -19.85 18.02
CA GLN A 37 -5.20 -18.61 17.37
C GLN A 37 -4.43 -18.85 16.07
N ILE A 38 -4.49 -20.06 15.50
CA ILE A 38 -3.70 -20.47 14.33
C ILE A 38 -4.03 -19.67 13.06
N GLY A 39 -5.17 -18.98 12.99
CA GLY A 39 -5.57 -18.19 11.81
C GLY A 39 -5.79 -19.06 10.56
N HIS A 40 -5.69 -18.49 9.36
CA HIS A 40 -5.73 -19.24 8.11
C HIS A 40 -4.37 -19.88 7.80
N VAL A 41 -4.37 -21.17 7.51
CA VAL A 41 -3.17 -21.94 7.17
C VAL A 41 -3.30 -22.63 5.82
N GLY A 42 -2.17 -22.79 5.13
CA GLY A 42 -2.13 -23.43 3.82
C GLY A 42 -0.78 -24.06 3.49
N PHE A 43 -0.65 -24.53 2.26
CA PHE A 43 0.55 -25.18 1.78
C PHE A 43 1.62 -24.09 1.65
N PRO A 44 2.87 -24.34 2.08
CA PRO A 44 3.93 -23.35 1.99
C PRO A 44 4.04 -22.71 0.61
N ARG A 45 3.78 -21.40 0.55
CA ARG A 45 3.97 -20.57 -0.65
C ARG A 45 5.45 -20.60 -1.01
N ASP A 46 5.75 -20.58 -2.31
CA ASP A 46 7.11 -20.65 -2.85
C ASP A 46 7.88 -21.96 -2.53
N TRP A 47 7.18 -23.09 -2.35
CA TRP A 47 7.82 -24.40 -2.30
C TRP A 47 8.39 -24.82 -3.67
N PRO A 48 9.59 -25.42 -3.77
CA PRO A 48 10.50 -25.83 -2.67
C PRO A 48 11.48 -24.75 -2.19
N ASN A 49 11.53 -23.57 -2.84
CA ASN A 49 12.53 -22.53 -2.56
C ASN A 49 12.50 -22.06 -1.09
N VAL A 50 11.29 -21.95 -0.53
CA VAL A 50 11.05 -21.56 0.87
C VAL A 50 11.81 -22.41 1.89
N TYR A 51 12.06 -23.68 1.58
CA TYR A 51 12.85 -24.57 2.46
C TYR A 51 14.32 -24.13 2.58
N GLY A 52 14.87 -23.57 1.49
CA GLY A 52 16.23 -23.05 1.44
C GLY A 52 16.38 -21.65 2.02
N THR A 53 15.33 -20.84 1.99
CA THR A 53 15.40 -19.39 2.28
C THR A 53 14.74 -19.00 3.61
N SER A 54 13.70 -19.71 4.06
CA SER A 54 12.96 -19.34 5.27
C SER A 54 13.71 -19.75 6.55
N LYS A 55 14.00 -18.75 7.40
CA LYS A 55 14.50 -18.98 8.76
C LYS A 55 13.43 -19.60 9.65
N ALA A 56 12.17 -19.18 9.54
CA ALA A 56 11.06 -19.70 10.33
C ALA A 56 10.83 -21.19 10.06
N LEU A 57 10.77 -21.59 8.78
CA LEU A 57 10.62 -23.01 8.41
C LEU A 57 11.80 -23.85 8.92
N LYS A 58 13.03 -23.32 8.87
CA LYS A 58 14.22 -23.97 9.44
C LYS A 58 14.18 -24.05 10.98
N GLN A 59 13.63 -23.04 11.66
CA GLN A 59 13.40 -23.05 13.10
C GLN A 59 12.28 -24.00 13.51
N LEU A 60 11.35 -24.31 12.59
CA LEU A 60 10.30 -25.29 12.83
C LEU A 60 10.80 -26.71 12.55
N VAL A 61 11.09 -27.06 11.31
CA VAL A 61 11.34 -28.46 10.89
C VAL A 61 12.77 -28.75 10.45
N GLY A 62 13.66 -27.77 10.49
CA GLY A 62 15.09 -27.98 10.23
C GLY A 62 15.73 -28.90 11.28
N LYS A 63 16.97 -29.35 11.04
CA LYS A 63 17.68 -30.32 11.90
C LYS A 63 17.77 -29.95 13.40
N LYS A 64 17.63 -28.67 13.74
CA LYS A 64 17.64 -28.14 15.12
C LYS A 64 16.35 -27.38 15.46
N GLY A 65 15.31 -27.55 14.65
CA GLY A 65 14.02 -26.89 14.84
C GLY A 65 13.19 -27.53 15.94
N ARG A 66 12.12 -26.83 16.36
CA ARG A 66 11.20 -27.32 17.41
C ARG A 66 10.49 -28.62 17.07
N CYS A 67 10.30 -28.86 15.77
CA CYS A 67 9.73 -30.05 15.16
C CYS A 67 10.75 -30.70 14.23
N ALA A 68 11.99 -30.92 14.72
CA ALA A 68 13.10 -31.41 13.91
C ALA A 68 12.71 -32.63 13.06
N GLY A 69 12.78 -32.46 11.73
CA GLY A 69 12.45 -33.49 10.75
C GLY A 69 13.70 -34.24 10.27
N LYS A 70 13.69 -35.58 10.31
CA LYS A 70 14.77 -36.40 9.71
C LYS A 70 14.65 -36.49 8.19
N LYS A 71 13.42 -36.46 7.69
CA LYS A 71 13.07 -36.34 6.26
C LYS A 71 11.94 -35.31 6.16
N VAL A 72 12.00 -34.44 5.17
CA VAL A 72 10.95 -33.47 4.87
C VAL A 72 10.63 -33.58 3.39
N GLY A 73 9.35 -33.71 3.05
CA GLY A 73 8.95 -33.95 1.67
C GLY A 73 7.48 -33.69 1.42
N VAL A 74 7.16 -33.41 0.16
CA VAL A 74 5.79 -33.22 -0.29
C VAL A 74 5.18 -34.59 -0.58
N VAL A 75 3.99 -34.83 -0.05
CA VAL A 75 3.23 -36.06 -0.24
C VAL A 75 1.95 -35.74 -1.00
N PRO A 76 1.86 -36.12 -2.29
CA PRO A 76 0.68 -35.91 -3.12
C PRO A 76 -0.42 -36.93 -2.80
N GLY A 77 -1.59 -36.72 -3.40
CA GLY A 77 -2.76 -37.57 -3.17
C GLY A 77 -2.47 -39.02 -3.56
N PRO A 78 -3.09 -40.01 -2.90
CA PRO A 78 -2.85 -41.40 -3.25
C PRO A 78 -3.34 -41.65 -4.68
N ASP A 79 -2.47 -42.19 -5.54
CA ASP A 79 -2.81 -42.52 -6.92
C ASP A 79 -3.75 -43.75 -7.00
N ALA A 80 -4.25 -44.05 -8.21
CA ALA A 80 -5.15 -45.18 -8.42
C ALA A 80 -4.56 -46.54 -7.98
N THR A 81 -3.25 -46.72 -8.11
CA THR A 81 -2.54 -47.93 -7.70
C THR A 81 -2.51 -48.02 -6.17
N GLN A 82 -2.15 -46.92 -5.51
CA GLN A 82 -2.10 -46.82 -4.04
C GLN A 82 -3.50 -46.99 -3.41
N LEU A 83 -4.53 -46.37 -4.00
CA LEU A 83 -5.93 -46.53 -3.57
C LEU A 83 -6.42 -47.98 -3.71
N SER A 84 -5.92 -48.71 -4.72
CA SER A 84 -6.27 -50.12 -4.90
C SER A 84 -5.76 -51.02 -3.77
N MET A 85 -4.64 -50.65 -3.12
CA MET A 85 -4.03 -51.39 -2.01
C MET A 85 -4.88 -51.35 -0.73
N VAL A 86 -5.69 -50.30 -0.58
CA VAL A 86 -6.56 -50.07 0.58
C VAL A 86 -8.04 -50.14 0.21
N LYS A 87 -8.36 -50.79 -0.92
CA LYS A 87 -9.71 -50.89 -1.46
C LYS A 87 -10.69 -51.45 -0.43
N GLY A 88 -11.78 -50.72 -0.19
CA GLY A 88 -12.81 -51.10 0.78
C GLY A 88 -12.59 -50.55 2.19
N LEU A 89 -11.47 -49.90 2.46
CA LEU A 89 -11.29 -49.11 3.67
C LEU A 89 -11.97 -47.74 3.54
N GLN A 90 -12.58 -47.30 4.64
CA GLN A 90 -13.09 -45.94 4.78
C GLN A 90 -12.12 -45.13 5.63
N PHE A 91 -11.62 -44.04 5.05
CA PHE A 91 -10.77 -43.07 5.73
C PHE A 91 -11.59 -41.85 6.16
N GLN A 92 -11.20 -41.24 7.27
CA GLN A 92 -11.92 -40.12 7.88
C GLN A 92 -11.06 -38.85 7.85
N PRO A 93 -11.61 -37.68 7.50
CA PRO A 93 -10.90 -36.41 7.63
C PRO A 93 -10.36 -36.20 9.06
N LEU A 94 -9.22 -35.53 9.20
CA LEU A 94 -8.51 -35.24 10.46
C LEU A 94 -8.10 -36.46 11.31
N GLN A 95 -8.34 -37.69 10.88
CA GLN A 95 -7.94 -38.90 11.62
C GLN A 95 -6.66 -39.55 11.04
N SER A 96 -5.61 -38.75 10.82
CA SER A 96 -4.37 -39.20 10.18
C SER A 96 -3.76 -40.45 10.83
N PHE A 97 -3.78 -40.53 12.16
CA PHE A 97 -3.35 -41.71 12.92
C PHE A 97 -4.17 -42.97 12.61
N SER A 98 -5.49 -42.89 12.72
CA SER A 98 -6.39 -44.03 12.46
C SER A 98 -6.29 -44.48 11.00
N ASN A 99 -6.24 -43.51 10.08
CA ASN A 99 -6.11 -43.78 8.66
C ASN A 99 -4.80 -44.53 8.38
N ALA A 100 -3.68 -44.05 8.92
CA ALA A 100 -2.39 -44.68 8.75
C ALA A 100 -2.33 -46.08 9.36
N GLU A 101 -2.91 -46.30 10.54
CA GLU A 101 -2.97 -47.64 11.17
C GLU A 101 -3.85 -48.61 10.39
N ARG A 102 -5.00 -48.15 9.85
CA ARG A 102 -5.88 -48.98 9.00
C ARG A 102 -5.16 -49.40 7.73
N ALA A 103 -4.51 -48.46 7.05
CA ALA A 103 -3.75 -48.73 5.84
C ALA A 103 -2.58 -49.68 6.13
N ALA A 104 -1.83 -49.45 7.22
CA ALA A 104 -0.76 -50.34 7.65
C ALA A 104 -1.25 -51.76 7.93
N LYS A 105 -2.37 -51.90 8.64
CA LYS A 105 -2.95 -53.20 8.96
C LYS A 105 -3.49 -53.94 7.73
N ALA A 106 -4.05 -53.22 6.76
CA ALA A 106 -4.64 -53.83 5.57
C ALA A 106 -3.62 -54.15 4.47
N ALA A 107 -2.59 -53.31 4.31
CA ALA A 107 -1.66 -53.37 3.19
C ALA A 107 -0.19 -53.59 3.59
N GLY A 108 0.10 -53.83 4.87
CA GLY A 108 1.45 -54.13 5.37
C GLY A 108 2.43 -52.95 5.28
N MET A 109 1.92 -51.71 5.24
CA MET A 109 2.73 -50.49 5.16
C MET A 109 3.30 -50.09 6.52
N GLU A 110 4.42 -49.37 6.53
CA GLU A 110 4.95 -48.79 7.77
C GLU A 110 4.16 -47.52 8.13
N VAL A 111 3.92 -47.29 9.43
CA VAL A 111 3.33 -46.04 9.92
C VAL A 111 4.45 -45.06 10.25
N VAL A 112 4.48 -43.96 9.50
CA VAL A 112 5.40 -42.85 9.71
C VAL A 112 4.75 -41.80 10.63
N ARG A 113 5.54 -41.22 11.53
CA ARG A 113 5.08 -40.25 12.53
C ARG A 113 5.87 -38.96 12.42
N GLY A 114 5.19 -37.83 12.44
CA GLY A 114 5.86 -36.55 12.33
C GLY A 114 4.91 -35.38 12.39
N TRP A 115 5.13 -34.45 11.48
CA TRP A 115 4.45 -33.17 11.46
C TRP A 115 3.95 -32.86 10.05
N ALA A 116 2.69 -32.46 9.93
CA ALA A 116 2.19 -31.76 8.75
C ALA A 116 2.50 -30.28 8.91
N VAL A 117 3.19 -29.71 7.94
CA VAL A 117 3.71 -28.35 7.99
C VAL A 117 2.86 -27.47 7.09
N TYR A 118 2.34 -26.41 7.68
CA TYR A 118 1.55 -25.40 7.01
C TYR A 118 2.21 -24.04 7.17
N GLU A 119 2.02 -23.17 6.18
CA GLU A 119 2.34 -21.77 6.31
C GLU A 119 1.12 -21.01 6.84
N HIS A 120 1.35 -20.07 7.74
CA HIS A 120 0.34 -19.13 8.18
C HIS A 120 0.07 -18.15 7.04
N LEU A 121 -1.10 -18.24 6.41
CA LEU A 121 -1.44 -17.46 5.23
C LEU A 121 -1.63 -15.98 5.56
N ASP A 122 -2.07 -15.67 6.79
CA ASP A 122 -2.21 -14.29 7.29
C ASP A 122 -0.86 -13.62 7.62
N LYS A 123 0.27 -14.32 7.47
CA LYS A 123 1.63 -13.75 7.56
C LYS A 123 2.25 -13.65 6.17
N ALA A 124 3.31 -12.86 6.00
CA ALA A 124 3.97 -12.79 4.69
C ALA A 124 4.71 -14.10 4.36
N ILE A 125 5.04 -14.29 3.08
CA ILE A 125 5.68 -15.53 2.62
C ILE A 125 6.94 -15.79 3.43
N SER A 126 7.14 -17.02 3.91
CA SER A 126 8.32 -17.47 4.65
C SER A 126 8.46 -16.96 6.09
N GLU A 127 7.49 -16.20 6.64
CA GLU A 127 7.61 -15.60 7.98
C GLU A 127 7.13 -16.49 9.12
N ALA A 128 6.03 -17.23 8.93
CA ALA A 128 5.46 -18.06 10.01
C ALA A 128 4.93 -19.40 9.49
N PHE A 129 5.26 -20.45 10.24
CA PHE A 129 4.85 -21.81 9.95
C PHE A 129 4.26 -22.44 11.19
N VAL A 130 3.27 -23.30 10.95
CA VAL A 130 2.62 -24.10 11.97
C VAL A 130 2.82 -25.55 11.59
N ALA A 131 3.27 -26.34 12.56
CA ALA A 131 3.39 -27.79 12.45
C ALA A 131 2.32 -28.40 13.34
N GLU A 132 1.50 -29.26 12.75
CA GLU A 132 0.57 -30.12 13.47
C GLU A 132 1.10 -31.53 13.49
N ARG A 133 0.93 -32.23 14.60
CA ARG A 133 1.26 -33.64 14.70
C ARG A 133 0.47 -34.47 13.67
N PHE A 134 1.17 -35.28 12.87
CA PHE A 134 0.56 -36.00 11.74
C PHE A 134 1.16 -37.39 11.49
N TRP A 135 0.36 -38.29 10.92
CA TRP A 135 0.71 -39.68 10.63
C TRP A 135 0.34 -40.05 9.21
N TRP A 136 1.21 -40.82 8.56
CA TRP A 136 1.02 -41.30 7.19
C TRP A 136 1.72 -42.64 7.04
N ASN A 137 1.77 -43.18 5.82
CA ASN A 137 2.39 -44.46 5.54
C ASN A 137 3.64 -44.34 4.68
N SER A 138 4.57 -45.28 4.85
CA SER A 138 5.65 -45.52 3.90
C SER A 138 5.44 -46.86 3.21
N LEU A 139 5.58 -46.84 1.88
CA LEU A 139 5.67 -48.03 1.05
C LEU A 139 7.04 -48.71 1.23
N PRO A 140 7.19 -49.99 0.83
CA PRO A 140 8.45 -50.73 0.98
C PRO A 140 9.66 -50.11 0.26
N ASP A 141 9.42 -49.29 -0.77
CA ASP A 141 10.45 -48.55 -1.52
C ASP A 141 10.85 -47.22 -0.84
N GLY A 142 10.24 -46.88 0.30
CA GLY A 142 10.47 -45.63 1.04
C GLY A 142 9.65 -44.43 0.55
N THR A 143 8.73 -44.65 -0.41
CA THR A 143 7.78 -43.64 -0.89
C THR A 143 6.72 -43.37 0.17
N TRP A 144 6.46 -42.10 0.45
CA TRP A 144 5.42 -41.70 1.40
C TRP A 144 4.05 -41.59 0.72
N VAL A 145 3.03 -42.07 1.40
CA VAL A 145 1.63 -41.98 0.98
C VAL A 145 0.75 -41.63 2.19
N ASP A 146 -0.19 -40.73 1.99
CA ASP A 146 -1.21 -40.39 2.98
C ASP A 146 -2.60 -40.67 2.41
N PHE A 147 -3.40 -41.43 3.14
CA PHE A 147 -4.77 -41.80 2.76
C PHE A 147 -5.83 -40.94 3.46
N THR A 148 -5.41 -39.89 4.19
CA THR A 148 -6.35 -38.98 4.83
C THR A 148 -7.09 -38.16 3.75
N PRO A 149 -8.44 -38.18 3.72
CA PRO A 149 -9.20 -37.46 2.72
C PRO A 149 -8.90 -35.96 2.76
N ARG A 150 -8.78 -35.34 1.57
CA ARG A 150 -8.48 -33.91 1.42
C ARG A 150 -9.20 -33.27 0.23
N PRO A 151 -9.37 -31.93 0.21
CA PRO A 151 -10.12 -31.26 -0.84
C PRO A 151 -9.27 -31.16 -2.11
N GLU A 152 -9.91 -31.05 -3.27
CA GLU A 152 -9.22 -30.91 -4.55
C GLU A 152 -8.35 -29.64 -4.63
N SER A 153 -8.73 -28.60 -3.88
CA SER A 153 -7.96 -27.34 -3.76
C SER A 153 -6.69 -27.47 -2.93
N PHE A 154 -6.49 -28.60 -2.24
CA PHE A 154 -5.33 -28.84 -1.38
C PHE A 154 -4.80 -30.27 -1.54
N PRO A 155 -4.28 -30.62 -2.72
CA PRO A 155 -3.97 -32.00 -3.07
C PRO A 155 -2.65 -32.50 -2.45
N ASP A 156 -1.80 -31.61 -1.94
CA ASP A 156 -0.45 -31.93 -1.47
C ASP A 156 -0.24 -31.54 -0.01
N LEU A 157 0.51 -32.36 0.73
CA LEU A 157 0.93 -32.07 2.11
C LEU A 157 2.43 -31.96 2.21
N LEU A 158 2.94 -30.96 2.93
CA LEU A 158 4.33 -30.95 3.34
C LEU A 158 4.48 -31.71 4.65
N LEU A 159 5.14 -32.88 4.63
CA LEU A 159 5.33 -33.72 5.81
C LEU A 159 6.79 -33.71 6.26
N ALA A 160 6.99 -33.65 7.57
CA ALA A 160 8.30 -33.72 8.23
C ALA A 160 8.30 -34.87 9.22
N GLU A 161 9.08 -35.92 8.93
CA GLU A 161 9.17 -37.10 9.77
C GLU A 161 9.97 -36.81 11.04
N ALA A 162 9.40 -37.07 12.22
CA ALA A 162 10.03 -36.69 13.48
C ALA A 162 11.32 -37.50 13.75
N VAL A 163 12.34 -36.83 14.28
CA VAL A 163 13.62 -37.46 14.69
C VAL A 163 13.43 -38.40 15.89
N ASP A 164 12.71 -37.96 16.93
CA ASP A 164 12.52 -38.70 18.21
C ASP A 164 11.10 -39.27 18.38
N GLY A 165 10.31 -39.26 17.30
CA GLY A 165 8.87 -39.54 17.34
C GLY A 165 8.06 -38.39 17.95
N ALA A 166 6.84 -38.18 17.48
CA ALA A 166 5.94 -37.23 18.12
C ALA A 166 5.32 -37.87 19.40
N PRO A 167 5.25 -37.17 20.54
CA PRO A 167 4.74 -37.74 21.79
C PRO A 167 3.29 -38.23 21.63
N LYS A 168 2.93 -39.31 22.32
CA LYS A 168 1.55 -39.79 22.43
C LYS A 168 0.94 -39.20 23.69
N ALA A 169 0.00 -38.26 23.59
CA ALA A 169 -0.96 -38.06 24.69
C ALA A 169 -2.01 -39.19 24.64
N GLN A 170 -2.85 -39.36 25.67
CA GLN A 170 -4.11 -40.14 25.65
C GLN A 170 -5.16 -39.45 26.53
N GLY A 171 -6.26 -38.95 25.95
CA GLY A 171 -7.26 -38.16 26.66
C GLY A 171 -8.64 -38.10 25.99
N ILE A 172 -9.67 -37.80 26.79
CA ILE A 172 -11.03 -37.48 26.34
C ILE A 172 -11.05 -35.99 25.97
N LEU A 173 -11.58 -35.64 24.80
CA LEU A 173 -11.64 -34.25 24.34
C LEU A 173 -12.65 -33.45 25.18
N SER A 174 -12.27 -32.24 25.59
CA SER A 174 -13.19 -31.25 26.13
C SER A 174 -14.08 -30.68 25.02
N SER A 175 -15.19 -30.04 25.39
CA SER A 175 -16.07 -29.34 24.43
C SER A 175 -15.29 -28.30 23.62
N GLN A 176 -14.37 -27.58 24.26
CA GLN A 176 -13.48 -26.62 23.60
C GLN A 176 -12.55 -27.28 22.56
N GLN A 177 -12.05 -28.49 22.85
CA GLN A 177 -11.22 -29.25 21.90
C GLN A 177 -12.04 -29.77 20.71
N CYS A 178 -13.31 -30.12 20.94
CA CYS A 178 -14.25 -30.48 19.87
C CYS A 178 -14.55 -29.29 18.94
N ASP A 179 -14.82 -28.11 19.52
CA ASP A 179 -15.08 -26.89 18.75
C ASP A 179 -13.85 -26.46 17.95
N LEU A 180 -12.67 -26.57 18.55
CA LEU A 180 -11.39 -26.29 17.89
C LEU A 180 -11.14 -27.21 16.69
N LEU A 181 -11.36 -28.52 16.86
CA LEU A 181 -11.29 -29.50 15.77
C LEU A 181 -12.25 -29.13 14.63
N GLN A 182 -13.47 -28.69 14.97
CA GLN A 182 -14.47 -28.30 13.99
C GLN A 182 -14.06 -27.04 13.21
N LYS A 183 -13.49 -26.03 13.88
CA LYS A 183 -12.95 -24.82 13.23
C LYS A 183 -11.80 -25.15 12.27
N LEU A 184 -10.85 -25.97 12.70
CA LEU A 184 -9.73 -26.40 11.86
C LEU A 184 -10.20 -27.25 10.67
N LEU A 185 -11.23 -28.09 10.86
CA LEU A 185 -11.87 -28.85 9.78
C LEU A 185 -12.51 -27.91 8.75
N MET A 186 -13.22 -26.87 9.20
CA MET A 186 -13.83 -25.87 8.31
C MET A 186 -12.79 -25.08 7.52
N GLN A 187 -11.66 -24.72 8.12
CA GLN A 187 -10.58 -24.00 7.44
C GLN A 187 -9.84 -24.86 6.40
N ARG A 188 -9.57 -26.14 6.72
CA ARG A 188 -8.84 -27.04 5.81
C ARG A 188 -9.72 -27.65 4.73
N PHE A 189 -11.02 -27.78 4.99
CA PHE A 189 -11.99 -28.43 4.10
C PHE A 189 -13.25 -27.56 3.94
N PRO A 190 -13.15 -26.39 3.28
CA PRO A 190 -14.32 -25.58 2.97
C PRO A 190 -15.29 -26.40 2.08
N GLY A 191 -16.44 -26.78 2.65
CA GLY A 191 -17.43 -27.66 2.02
C GLY A 191 -17.77 -28.94 2.79
N LEU A 192 -17.02 -29.26 3.84
CA LEU A 192 -17.24 -30.44 4.70
C LEU A 192 -18.05 -30.12 5.98
N ALA A 193 -18.76 -28.98 5.99
CA ALA A 193 -19.60 -28.56 7.11
C ALA A 193 -20.58 -29.68 7.50
N ALA A 194 -20.65 -30.00 8.79
CA ALA A 194 -21.76 -30.79 9.32
C ALA A 194 -23.06 -30.03 8.98
N LYS A 195 -23.96 -30.68 8.24
CA LYS A 195 -25.30 -30.14 8.01
C LYS A 195 -25.92 -29.84 9.37
N THR A 196 -26.15 -28.57 9.66
CA THR A 196 -26.97 -28.11 10.79
C THR A 196 -28.32 -28.82 10.69
N PRO A 197 -28.84 -29.42 11.78
CA PRO A 197 -30.11 -30.11 11.73
C PRO A 197 -31.22 -29.11 11.37
N ILE A 198 -31.96 -29.45 10.32
CA ILE A 198 -33.17 -28.76 9.88
C ILE A 198 -34.17 -28.80 11.03
N ALA A 199 -34.72 -27.63 11.39
CA ALA A 199 -35.80 -27.53 12.35
C ALA A 199 -37.11 -28.07 11.77
N GLU A 200 -37.73 -28.94 12.57
CA GLU A 200 -39.14 -29.35 12.64
C GLU A 200 -39.77 -30.17 11.50
N GLU A 201 -40.13 -31.41 11.85
CA GLU A 201 -41.43 -31.97 11.49
C GLU A 201 -42.07 -32.68 12.69
N LYS A 202 -43.22 -32.16 13.13
CA LYS A 202 -44.10 -32.78 14.12
C LYS A 202 -44.63 -34.11 13.57
N VAL A 203 -44.39 -35.20 14.30
CA VAL A 203 -45.28 -36.38 14.26
C VAL A 203 -45.62 -36.80 15.68
N ALA A 204 -46.89 -36.64 16.03
CA ALA A 204 -47.50 -37.26 17.19
C ALA A 204 -47.73 -38.75 16.93
N ALA A 205 -47.40 -39.63 17.89
CA ALA A 205 -48.26 -40.74 18.33
C ALA A 205 -47.57 -41.68 19.33
N ALA A 206 -48.28 -41.89 20.44
CA ALA A 206 -48.57 -43.18 21.08
C ALA A 206 -47.44 -44.09 21.61
N ALA A 207 -47.35 -44.05 22.95
CA ALA A 207 -47.71 -45.17 23.83
C ALA A 207 -46.71 -46.29 24.18
N VAL A 208 -46.87 -46.69 25.46
CA VAL A 208 -46.62 -48.00 26.10
C VAL A 208 -45.28 -48.15 26.85
N ALA A 209 -45.41 -48.14 28.18
CA ALA A 209 -44.44 -48.56 29.19
C ALA A 209 -44.08 -50.06 29.08
N PRO A 210 -43.07 -50.55 29.82
CA PRO A 210 -43.41 -51.07 31.15
C PRO A 210 -42.41 -50.81 32.27
N LYS A 211 -42.97 -50.85 33.47
CA LYS A 211 -42.37 -50.84 34.81
C LYS A 211 -41.33 -51.93 35.03
N VAL A 212 -40.32 -51.64 35.86
CA VAL A 212 -39.86 -52.58 36.91
C VAL A 212 -39.63 -51.82 38.23
N THR A 213 -40.41 -52.24 39.22
CA THR A 213 -40.40 -51.97 40.67
C THR A 213 -39.18 -52.58 41.37
N THR A 214 -38.61 -51.98 42.42
CA THR A 214 -38.89 -52.22 43.86
C THR A 214 -37.79 -51.49 44.68
N LYS A 215 -37.85 -51.08 45.96
CA LYS A 215 -38.81 -51.08 47.10
C LYS A 215 -38.22 -50.20 48.26
N MET A 216 -39.11 -49.57 49.05
CA MET A 216 -39.06 -49.27 50.52
C MET A 216 -38.03 -48.24 51.08
N GLN A 217 -38.44 -47.03 51.52
CA GLN A 217 -39.04 -46.57 52.83
C GLN A 217 -37.99 -46.37 53.98
N PRO A 218 -38.24 -45.55 55.04
CA PRO A 218 -38.85 -44.21 55.13
C PRO A 218 -38.14 -43.21 56.11
N SER A 219 -38.47 -41.92 55.96
CA SER A 219 -38.60 -40.84 57.00
C SER A 219 -37.56 -40.61 58.11
N THR A 220 -37.14 -39.33 58.27
CA THR A 220 -37.35 -38.57 59.52
C THR A 220 -37.44 -37.05 59.25
N LYS A 221 -38.34 -36.38 59.96
CA LYS A 221 -38.58 -34.93 59.96
C LYS A 221 -37.49 -34.19 60.73
N ALA A 222 -37.07 -33.03 60.21
CA ALA A 222 -36.61 -31.90 61.03
C ALA A 222 -37.05 -30.58 60.36
N ALA A 223 -37.75 -29.73 61.11
CA ALA A 223 -38.19 -28.42 60.66
C ALA A 223 -37.02 -27.43 60.60
N LYS A 224 -37.00 -26.56 59.58
CA LYS A 224 -36.11 -25.40 59.44
C LYS A 224 -36.94 -24.15 59.07
N PRO A 225 -36.46 -22.93 59.40
CA PRO A 225 -37.23 -21.70 59.44
C PRO A 225 -37.56 -21.15 58.04
N ALA A 226 -38.57 -20.28 57.97
CA ALA A 226 -39.11 -19.69 56.76
C ALA A 226 -38.03 -19.15 55.80
N ALA A 227 -38.09 -19.61 54.55
CA ALA A 227 -37.23 -19.16 53.46
C ALA A 227 -37.66 -17.76 52.99
N ALA A 228 -36.67 -16.90 52.70
CA ALA A 228 -36.85 -15.67 51.95
C ALA A 228 -37.56 -15.94 50.60
N PRO A 229 -38.31 -14.96 50.05
CA PRO A 229 -38.99 -15.14 48.77
C PRO A 229 -37.97 -15.44 47.66
N ALA A 230 -38.37 -16.28 46.69
CA ALA A 230 -37.54 -16.63 45.55
C ALA A 230 -37.15 -15.37 44.75
N PRO A 231 -35.92 -15.28 44.20
CA PRO A 231 -35.51 -14.14 43.39
C PRO A 231 -36.41 -14.00 42.15
N ALA A 232 -36.88 -12.78 41.89
CA ALA A 232 -37.74 -12.47 40.75
C ALA A 232 -37.07 -12.85 39.42
N SER A 233 -37.88 -13.33 38.46
CA SER A 233 -37.42 -13.61 37.09
C SER A 233 -37.15 -12.30 36.34
N LEU A 234 -36.30 -12.34 35.31
CA LEU A 234 -35.93 -11.14 34.53
C LEU A 234 -37.15 -10.44 33.91
N ARG A 235 -38.10 -11.21 33.36
CA ARG A 235 -39.38 -10.68 32.83
C ARG A 235 -40.24 -10.01 33.90
N GLU A 236 -40.20 -10.50 35.13
CA GLU A 236 -40.93 -9.87 36.24
C GLU A 236 -40.27 -8.55 36.65
N LEU A 237 -38.93 -8.50 36.67
CA LEU A 237 -38.18 -7.27 36.91
C LEU A 237 -38.44 -6.23 35.81
N ALA A 238 -38.39 -6.63 34.54
CA ALA A 238 -38.72 -5.76 33.41
C ALA A 238 -40.14 -5.19 33.52
N ARG A 239 -41.14 -6.01 33.88
CA ARG A 239 -42.52 -5.54 34.11
C ARG A 239 -42.62 -4.58 35.30
N ARG A 240 -41.88 -4.80 36.38
CA ARG A 240 -41.83 -3.88 37.54
C ARG A 240 -41.19 -2.55 37.17
N ILE A 241 -40.14 -2.55 36.35
CA ILE A 241 -39.51 -1.32 35.82
C ILE A 241 -40.50 -0.56 34.93
N GLN A 242 -41.26 -1.26 34.07
CA GLN A 242 -42.35 -0.65 33.29
C GLN A 242 -43.42 0.00 34.18
N ALA A 243 -43.62 -0.51 35.40
CA ALA A 243 -44.50 0.07 36.42
C ALA A 243 -43.86 1.18 37.28
N GLY A 244 -42.58 1.51 37.06
CA GLY A 244 -41.86 2.59 37.75
C GLY A 244 -41.15 2.19 39.05
N ASP A 245 -40.88 0.89 39.24
CA ASP A 245 -40.22 0.37 40.44
C ASP A 245 -38.69 0.53 40.37
N GLY A 246 -38.14 1.45 41.17
CA GLY A 246 -36.70 1.72 41.25
C GLY A 246 -35.87 0.60 41.89
N GLU A 247 -36.46 -0.22 42.76
CA GLU A 247 -35.74 -1.35 43.37
C GLU A 247 -35.55 -2.48 42.33
N ALA A 248 -36.51 -2.63 41.43
CA ALA A 248 -36.41 -3.57 40.31
C ALA A 248 -35.26 -3.22 39.34
N VAL A 249 -34.95 -1.94 39.17
CA VAL A 249 -33.81 -1.47 38.36
C VAL A 249 -32.49 -1.97 38.94
N GLN A 250 -32.29 -1.84 40.25
CA GLN A 250 -31.07 -2.30 40.94
C GLN A 250 -30.93 -3.83 40.87
N GLN A 251 -32.01 -4.55 41.11
CA GLN A 251 -32.03 -6.02 41.02
C GLN A 251 -31.74 -6.51 39.59
N LEU A 252 -32.15 -5.74 38.58
CA LEU A 252 -31.87 -6.06 37.18
C LEU A 252 -30.41 -5.76 36.81
N ASP A 253 -29.87 -4.60 37.19
CA ASP A 253 -28.44 -4.24 37.01
C ASP A 253 -27.51 -5.34 37.54
N GLU A 254 -27.74 -5.81 38.76
CA GLU A 254 -26.92 -6.86 39.38
C GLU A 254 -26.98 -8.20 38.62
N LYS A 255 -28.13 -8.52 38.01
CA LYS A 255 -28.33 -9.76 37.27
C LYS A 255 -27.75 -9.72 35.85
N LEU A 256 -27.68 -8.54 35.25
CA LEU A 256 -27.21 -8.33 33.88
C LEU A 256 -25.69 -8.14 33.80
N ARG A 257 -25.05 -7.83 34.92
CA ARG A 257 -23.62 -7.50 34.96
C ARG A 257 -22.76 -8.64 34.37
N GLY A 258 -22.04 -8.31 33.30
CA GLY A 258 -21.13 -9.23 32.61
C GLY A 258 -21.80 -10.17 31.60
N ASP A 259 -23.05 -9.92 31.24
CA ASP A 259 -23.80 -10.67 30.23
C ASP A 259 -24.40 -9.71 29.18
N ASP A 260 -23.58 -9.35 28.19
CA ASP A 260 -23.92 -8.37 27.16
C ASP A 260 -25.07 -8.86 26.26
N GLU A 261 -25.12 -10.16 25.95
CA GLU A 261 -26.21 -10.74 25.16
C GLU A 261 -27.55 -10.59 25.89
N LEU A 262 -27.55 -10.84 27.20
CA LEU A 262 -28.73 -10.67 28.03
C LEU A 262 -29.12 -9.20 28.19
N CYS A 263 -28.14 -8.28 28.25
CA CYS A 263 -28.40 -6.84 28.26
C CYS A 263 -29.15 -6.41 27.00
N VAL A 264 -28.67 -6.78 25.81
CA VAL A 264 -29.31 -6.46 24.53
C VAL A 264 -30.70 -7.09 24.44
N GLN A 265 -30.84 -8.35 24.85
CA GLN A 265 -32.15 -9.01 24.90
C GLN A 265 -33.14 -8.24 25.79
N ILE A 266 -32.70 -7.81 26.97
CA ILE A 266 -33.56 -7.16 27.94
C ILE A 266 -33.89 -5.70 27.55
N ALA A 267 -32.99 -5.00 26.87
CA ALA A 267 -33.29 -3.70 26.26
C ALA A 267 -34.48 -3.80 25.30
N SER A 268 -34.48 -4.84 24.44
CA SER A 268 -35.55 -5.12 23.47
C SER A 268 -36.91 -5.50 24.10
N GLU A 269 -36.96 -5.75 25.42
CA GLU A 269 -38.23 -5.96 26.16
C GLU A 269 -38.96 -4.62 26.47
N GLY A 270 -38.59 -3.52 25.79
CA GLY A 270 -39.29 -2.24 25.86
C GLY A 270 -38.95 -1.42 27.10
N LEU A 271 -37.71 -1.52 27.58
CA LEU A 271 -37.26 -0.79 28.78
C LEU A 271 -36.86 0.67 28.52
N ALA A 272 -36.61 1.04 27.26
CA ALA A 272 -36.16 2.38 26.89
C ALA A 272 -37.08 3.51 27.38
N THR A 273 -38.39 3.41 27.15
CA THR A 273 -39.36 4.44 27.58
C THR A 273 -39.51 4.51 29.11
N PRO A 274 -39.69 3.38 29.83
CA PRO A 274 -39.71 3.38 31.30
C PRO A 274 -38.45 4.00 31.92
N LEU A 275 -37.26 3.57 31.48
CA LEU A 275 -35.99 4.05 32.02
C LEU A 275 -35.81 5.54 31.73
N SER A 276 -36.13 5.99 30.52
CA SER A 276 -36.16 7.41 30.17
C SER A 276 -37.09 8.19 31.11
N LYS A 277 -38.32 7.72 31.35
CA LYS A 277 -39.25 8.38 32.27
C LYS A 277 -38.68 8.49 33.69
N MET A 278 -38.03 7.43 34.18
CA MET A 278 -37.43 7.37 35.52
C MET A 278 -36.28 8.36 35.71
N LEU A 279 -35.58 8.77 34.64
CA LEU A 279 -34.60 9.88 34.70
C LEU A 279 -35.23 11.23 35.13
N GLY A 280 -36.54 11.42 34.96
CA GLY A 280 -37.24 12.60 35.46
C GLY A 280 -37.53 12.57 36.96
N GLU A 281 -37.35 11.43 37.62
CA GLU A 281 -37.69 11.23 39.02
C GLU A 281 -36.41 11.21 39.87
N ARG A 282 -36.18 12.25 40.67
CA ARG A 282 -34.93 12.43 41.45
C ARG A 282 -34.50 11.20 42.25
N LYS A 283 -35.45 10.44 42.79
CA LYS A 283 -35.20 9.22 43.57
C LYS A 283 -34.66 8.04 42.76
N ASN A 284 -34.90 8.03 41.44
CA ASN A 284 -34.62 6.89 40.54
C ASN A 284 -33.50 7.21 39.53
N GLN A 285 -33.05 8.47 39.43
CA GLN A 285 -32.08 8.95 38.44
C GLN A 285 -30.80 8.12 38.38
N GLU A 286 -30.16 7.90 39.53
CA GLU A 286 -28.88 7.20 39.60
C GLU A 286 -29.01 5.73 39.17
N SER A 287 -30.02 5.01 39.69
CA SER A 287 -30.23 3.60 39.33
C SER A 287 -30.64 3.45 37.87
N ALA A 288 -31.50 4.35 37.36
CA ALA A 288 -31.90 4.34 35.96
C ALA A 288 -30.71 4.61 35.03
N LEU A 289 -29.82 5.56 35.37
CA LEU A 289 -28.60 5.84 34.61
C LEU A 289 -27.64 4.66 34.61
N LYS A 290 -27.39 4.02 35.76
CA LYS A 290 -26.51 2.84 35.84
C LYS A 290 -26.97 1.72 34.91
N LEU A 291 -28.26 1.39 34.96
CA LEU A 291 -28.82 0.39 34.07
C LEU A 291 -28.77 0.85 32.60
N MET A 292 -29.08 2.11 32.30
CA MET A 292 -28.99 2.62 30.93
C MET A 292 -27.56 2.54 30.39
N LEU A 293 -26.57 2.89 31.20
CA LEU A 293 -25.15 2.80 30.86
C LEU A 293 -24.79 1.36 30.52
N LEU A 294 -25.10 0.41 31.42
CA LEU A 294 -24.87 -1.03 31.20
C LEU A 294 -25.51 -1.53 29.89
N LEU A 295 -26.77 -1.16 29.62
CA LEU A 295 -27.47 -1.58 28.41
C LEU A 295 -26.85 -0.98 27.15
N THR A 296 -26.49 0.31 27.18
CA THR A 296 -25.86 0.98 26.04
C THR A 296 -24.43 0.52 25.79
N ASP A 297 -23.68 0.17 26.83
CA ASP A 297 -22.33 -0.39 26.74
C ASP A 297 -22.35 -1.77 26.06
N ALA A 298 -23.25 -2.66 26.51
CA ALA A 298 -23.53 -3.91 25.80
C ALA A 298 -24.01 -3.67 24.36
N GLY A 299 -24.74 -2.57 24.16
CA GLY A 299 -25.20 -2.12 22.85
C GLY A 299 -24.05 -1.80 21.89
N VAL A 300 -23.03 -1.09 22.39
CA VAL A 300 -21.78 -0.79 21.69
C VAL A 300 -20.99 -2.08 21.42
N SER A 301 -20.77 -2.90 22.45
CA SER A 301 -19.99 -4.15 22.38
C SER A 301 -20.54 -5.15 21.36
N LEU A 302 -21.86 -5.22 21.20
CA LEU A 302 -22.55 -6.14 20.29
C LEU A 302 -23.08 -5.46 19.01
N SER A 303 -22.76 -4.18 18.78
CA SER A 303 -23.25 -3.38 17.64
C SER A 303 -24.77 -3.50 17.42
N SER A 304 -25.54 -3.33 18.48
CA SER A 304 -27.00 -3.45 18.47
C SER A 304 -27.74 -2.11 18.50
N ASP A 305 -29.05 -2.13 18.27
CA ASP A 305 -29.90 -0.95 18.17
C ASP A 305 -30.34 -0.37 19.52
N VAL A 306 -29.80 -0.86 20.65
CA VAL A 306 -30.13 -0.39 22.01
C VAL A 306 -30.04 1.13 22.13
N GLY A 307 -29.00 1.75 21.56
CA GLY A 307 -28.87 3.20 21.57
C GLY A 307 -30.02 3.91 20.85
N THR A 308 -30.41 3.40 19.68
CA THR A 308 -31.53 3.91 18.89
C THR A 308 -32.86 3.73 19.63
N GLU A 309 -33.05 2.59 20.32
CA GLU A 309 -34.22 2.35 21.17
C GLU A 309 -34.30 3.35 22.33
N MET A 310 -33.16 3.62 23.01
CA MET A 310 -33.10 4.61 24.09
C MET A 310 -33.46 6.02 23.61
N ILE A 311 -33.00 6.41 22.43
CA ILE A 311 -33.37 7.69 21.81
C ILE A 311 -34.87 7.71 21.50
N ALA A 312 -35.43 6.65 20.91
CA ALA A 312 -36.85 6.52 20.62
C ALA A 312 -37.72 6.55 21.89
N GLY A 313 -37.19 6.05 23.01
CA GLY A 313 -37.81 6.12 24.34
C GLY A 313 -37.79 7.51 24.99
N GLY A 314 -37.15 8.50 24.36
CA GLY A 314 -37.09 9.88 24.85
C GLY A 314 -35.99 10.13 25.88
N ALA A 315 -34.87 9.40 25.82
CA ALA A 315 -33.74 9.57 26.74
C ALA A 315 -33.03 10.92 26.56
N VAL A 316 -32.81 11.35 25.31
CA VAL A 316 -31.92 12.48 24.97
C VAL A 316 -32.26 13.79 25.70
N PRO A 317 -33.52 14.30 25.71
CA PRO A 317 -33.83 15.54 26.42
C PRO A 317 -33.56 15.45 27.93
N ARG A 318 -33.77 14.28 28.53
CA ARG A 318 -33.60 14.06 29.98
C ARG A 318 -32.13 13.94 30.35
N LEU A 319 -31.35 13.22 29.55
CA LEU A 319 -29.89 13.17 29.66
C LEU A 319 -29.31 14.59 29.52
N GLY A 320 -29.79 15.38 28.55
CA GLY A 320 -29.40 16.79 28.39
C GLY A 320 -29.73 17.70 29.59
N HIS A 321 -30.77 17.40 30.37
CA HIS A 321 -31.01 18.08 31.65
C HIS A 321 -30.03 17.64 32.74
N LEU A 322 -29.68 16.35 32.79
CA LEU A 322 -28.77 15.78 33.77
C LEU A 322 -27.32 16.22 33.60
N LEU A 323 -26.89 16.58 32.38
CA LEU A 323 -25.59 17.23 32.14
C LEU A 323 -25.43 18.54 32.94
N THR A 324 -26.54 19.21 33.28
CA THR A 324 -26.55 20.45 34.07
C THR A 324 -26.93 20.24 35.55
N ALA A 325 -26.98 18.99 36.00
CA ALA A 325 -27.26 18.68 37.40
C ALA A 325 -26.11 19.15 38.32
N SER A 326 -26.42 19.38 39.60
CA SER A 326 -25.40 19.70 40.61
C SER A 326 -24.57 18.49 41.04
N ASP A 327 -24.98 17.29 40.65
CA ASP A 327 -24.37 16.02 41.05
C ASP A 327 -23.42 15.53 39.95
N SER A 328 -22.13 15.46 40.26
CA SER A 328 -21.09 15.09 39.30
C SER A 328 -21.24 13.64 38.82
N ILE A 329 -21.72 12.73 39.67
CA ILE A 329 -21.90 11.32 39.29
C ILE A 329 -23.01 11.22 38.23
N LEU A 330 -24.10 11.99 38.40
CA LEU A 330 -25.17 12.04 37.39
C LEU A 330 -24.72 12.68 36.08
N GLN A 331 -23.88 13.73 36.15
CA GLN A 331 -23.32 14.36 34.95
C GLN A 331 -22.42 13.39 34.17
N GLU A 332 -21.54 12.69 34.88
CA GLU A 332 -20.61 11.70 34.33
C GLU A 332 -21.37 10.57 33.61
N MET A 333 -22.29 9.88 34.32
CA MET A 333 -23.07 8.79 33.71
C MET A 333 -23.96 9.29 32.56
N ALA A 334 -24.53 10.49 32.64
CA ALA A 334 -25.34 11.04 31.55
C ALA A 334 -24.50 11.32 30.29
N ALA A 335 -23.28 11.86 30.46
CA ALA A 335 -22.36 12.08 29.34
C ALA A 335 -21.88 10.76 28.73
N ALA A 336 -21.53 9.77 29.55
CA ALA A 336 -21.13 8.43 29.10
C ALA A 336 -22.23 7.76 28.26
N VAL A 337 -23.48 7.76 28.76
CA VAL A 337 -24.64 7.24 28.01
C VAL A 337 -24.77 7.97 26.67
N LEU A 338 -24.72 9.30 26.64
CA LEU A 338 -24.82 10.07 25.38
C LEU A 338 -23.70 9.73 24.38
N GLY A 339 -22.48 9.44 24.86
CA GLY A 339 -21.39 8.95 24.01
C GLY A 339 -21.71 7.59 23.40
N ASN A 340 -22.17 6.63 24.20
CA ASN A 340 -22.58 5.31 23.73
C ASN A 340 -23.71 5.38 22.68
N LEU A 341 -24.66 6.31 22.84
CA LEU A 341 -25.75 6.50 21.87
C LEU A 341 -25.26 6.91 20.47
N CYS A 342 -24.08 7.52 20.36
CA CYS A 342 -23.53 8.05 19.11
C CYS A 342 -22.46 7.15 18.47
N HIS A 343 -22.04 6.10 19.17
CA HIS A 343 -20.99 5.21 18.69
C HIS A 343 -21.38 4.59 17.35
N GLU A 344 -20.57 4.85 16.31
CA GLU A 344 -20.78 4.38 14.94
C GLU A 344 -22.19 4.62 14.36
N SER A 345 -22.89 5.68 14.79
CA SER A 345 -24.28 5.96 14.37
C SER A 345 -24.50 7.42 13.93
N PRO A 346 -24.34 7.74 12.63
CA PRO A 346 -24.58 9.09 12.10
C PRO A 346 -25.98 9.64 12.40
N GLU A 347 -27.00 8.78 12.32
CA GLU A 347 -28.39 9.16 12.58
C GLU A 347 -28.62 9.57 14.04
N ASN A 348 -27.91 8.95 14.98
CA ASN A 348 -28.01 9.32 16.38
C ASN A 348 -27.18 10.56 16.69
N GLN A 349 -26.03 10.73 16.03
CA GLN A 349 -25.24 11.97 16.10
C GLN A 349 -26.10 13.19 15.73
N ASP A 350 -26.86 13.11 14.63
CA ASP A 350 -27.80 14.17 14.19
C ASP A 350 -28.90 14.44 15.21
N LYS A 351 -29.55 13.40 15.75
CA LYS A 351 -30.63 13.57 16.75
C LYS A 351 -30.14 14.26 18.02
N LEU A 352 -28.92 13.98 18.46
CA LEU A 352 -28.32 14.66 19.62
C LEU A 352 -27.96 16.12 19.28
N ALA A 353 -27.52 16.39 18.05
CA ALA A 353 -27.29 17.74 17.56
C ALA A 353 -28.59 18.57 17.59
N GLU A 354 -29.67 18.03 17.02
CA GLU A 354 -31.02 18.65 16.99
C GLU A 354 -31.58 18.91 18.40
N ALA A 355 -31.26 18.04 19.36
CA ALA A 355 -31.64 18.19 20.76
C ALA A 355 -30.81 19.24 21.53
N GLY A 356 -29.84 19.91 20.88
CA GLY A 356 -29.03 20.96 21.49
C GLY A 356 -28.04 20.47 22.53
N ILE A 357 -27.53 19.24 22.38
CA ILE A 357 -26.63 18.60 23.35
C ILE A 357 -25.21 19.20 23.32
N PHE A 358 -24.75 19.73 22.18
CA PHE A 358 -23.36 20.18 21.99
C PHE A 358 -22.90 21.21 23.02
N GLN A 359 -23.66 22.31 23.20
CA GLN A 359 -23.27 23.36 24.15
C GLN A 359 -23.14 22.81 25.57
N LYS A 360 -24.02 21.88 25.97
CA LYS A 360 -24.03 21.28 27.31
C LYS A 360 -22.78 20.43 27.55
N LEU A 361 -22.37 19.63 26.56
CA LEU A 361 -21.13 18.86 26.63
C LEU A 361 -19.90 19.78 26.65
N VAL A 362 -19.88 20.82 25.80
CA VAL A 362 -18.79 21.80 25.77
C VAL A 362 -18.69 22.57 27.09
N ASP A 363 -19.81 22.90 27.72
CA ASP A 363 -19.82 23.53 29.04
C ASP A 363 -19.21 22.60 30.09
N LEU A 364 -19.57 21.32 30.07
CA LEU A 364 -19.10 20.30 31.02
C LEU A 364 -17.59 20.07 30.97
N LEU A 365 -16.94 20.27 29.80
CA LEU A 365 -15.48 20.24 29.67
C LEU A 365 -14.76 21.32 30.53
N GLY A 366 -15.43 22.44 30.85
CA GLY A 366 -14.81 23.59 31.51
C GLY A 366 -15.12 23.73 33.01
N ILE A 367 -15.90 22.81 33.58
CA ILE A 367 -16.30 22.87 34.99
C ILE A 367 -15.21 22.18 35.82
N GLY A 368 -14.67 22.89 36.82
CA GLY A 368 -13.69 22.37 37.80
C GLY A 368 -14.21 21.25 38.73
N THR A 369 -15.22 20.51 38.30
CA THR A 369 -15.56 19.17 38.81
C THR A 369 -14.47 18.20 38.37
N GLY A 370 -14.19 17.14 39.14
CA GLY A 370 -13.07 16.23 38.88
C GLY A 370 -13.03 15.63 37.46
N ALA A 371 -11.99 14.87 37.13
CA ALA A 371 -11.76 14.34 35.78
C ALA A 371 -12.99 13.60 35.18
N GLY A 372 -13.85 12.98 35.98
CA GLY A 372 -15.02 12.18 35.54
C GLY A 372 -15.94 12.88 34.52
N PRO A 373 -16.73 13.92 34.89
CA PRO A 373 -17.67 14.54 33.95
C PRO A 373 -17.04 15.13 32.69
N ALA A 374 -15.84 15.73 32.81
CA ALA A 374 -15.14 16.30 31.67
C ALA A 374 -14.58 15.21 30.73
N GLN A 375 -14.09 14.11 31.29
CA GLN A 375 -13.64 12.93 30.55
C GLN A 375 -14.78 12.31 29.74
N GLU A 376 -15.96 12.13 30.34
CA GLU A 376 -17.11 11.57 29.65
C GLU A 376 -17.73 12.55 28.63
N ALA A 377 -17.63 13.86 28.90
CA ALA A 377 -17.99 14.87 27.90
C ALA A 377 -17.07 14.80 26.67
N ALA A 378 -15.76 14.60 26.87
CA ALA A 378 -14.81 14.41 25.77
C ALA A 378 -15.08 13.11 25.00
N TYR A 379 -15.41 12.01 25.69
CA TYR A 379 -15.84 10.75 25.05
C TYR A 379 -17.10 10.95 24.18
N ALA A 380 -18.10 11.66 24.69
CA ALA A 380 -19.31 11.95 23.92
C ALA A 380 -19.01 12.83 22.70
N ILE A 381 -18.17 13.86 22.85
CA ILE A 381 -17.76 14.74 21.74
C ILE A 381 -16.98 13.97 20.69
N TRP A 382 -16.09 13.06 21.09
CA TRP A 382 -15.39 12.18 20.17
C TRP A 382 -16.40 11.40 19.33
N ASN A 383 -17.29 10.61 19.94
CA ASN A 383 -18.27 9.82 19.19
C ASN A 383 -19.24 10.66 18.34
N LEU A 384 -19.52 11.91 18.74
CA LEU A 384 -20.33 12.85 17.96
C LEU A 384 -19.66 13.39 16.69
N THR A 385 -18.33 13.32 16.63
CA THR A 385 -17.51 13.92 15.56
C THR A 385 -16.89 12.88 14.62
N VAL A 386 -16.87 11.60 15.01
CA VAL A 386 -16.40 10.51 14.13
C VAL A 386 -17.18 10.53 12.81
N GLY A 387 -16.47 10.81 11.72
CA GLY A 387 -17.02 10.81 10.36
C GLY A 387 -18.02 11.94 10.06
N HIS A 388 -18.16 12.94 10.93
CA HIS A 388 -19.24 13.92 10.86
C HIS A 388 -18.76 15.37 10.86
N GLU A 389 -18.33 15.86 9.69
CA GLU A 389 -17.74 17.19 9.51
C GLU A 389 -18.63 18.33 10.05
N GLY A 390 -19.94 18.28 9.80
CA GLY A 390 -20.87 19.31 10.29
C GLY A 390 -20.94 19.42 11.83
N ASN A 391 -20.71 18.30 12.53
CA ASN A 391 -20.71 18.27 13.99
C ASN A 391 -19.37 18.77 14.52
N SER A 392 -18.27 18.33 13.90
CA SER A 392 -16.92 18.83 14.19
C SER A 392 -16.88 20.37 14.12
N ASP A 393 -17.44 20.92 13.06
CA ASP A 393 -17.58 22.35 12.81
C ASP A 393 -18.42 23.07 13.88
N ALA A 394 -19.61 22.52 14.18
CA ALA A 394 -20.52 23.12 15.15
C ALA A 394 -19.89 23.11 16.56
N ILE A 395 -19.31 21.99 16.98
CA ILE A 395 -18.69 21.82 18.30
C ILE A 395 -17.43 22.71 18.42
N ALA A 396 -16.62 22.82 17.37
CA ALA A 396 -15.47 23.73 17.35
C ALA A 396 -15.89 25.19 17.57
N ARG A 397 -16.94 25.67 16.87
CA ARG A 397 -17.47 27.03 17.02
C ARG A 397 -18.01 27.35 18.41
N LEU A 398 -18.42 26.33 19.18
CA LEU A 398 -18.87 26.49 20.56
C LEU A 398 -17.70 26.61 21.56
N GLY A 399 -16.45 26.54 21.09
CA GLY A 399 -15.26 26.70 21.93
C GLY A 399 -14.81 25.41 22.63
N ALA A 400 -15.04 24.25 22.01
CA ALA A 400 -14.59 22.96 22.54
C ALA A 400 -13.06 22.83 22.54
N VAL A 401 -12.37 23.31 21.49
CA VAL A 401 -10.94 23.09 21.27
C VAL A 401 -10.06 23.58 22.44
N PRO A 402 -10.20 24.82 22.96
CA PRO A 402 -9.38 25.26 24.10
C PRO A 402 -9.61 24.42 25.35
N LYS A 403 -10.84 23.94 25.58
CA LYS A 403 -11.19 23.13 26.76
C LYS A 403 -10.65 21.71 26.65
N LEU A 404 -10.74 21.09 25.47
CA LEU A 404 -10.12 19.79 25.19
C LEU A 404 -8.58 19.88 25.32
N ALA A 405 -7.98 20.97 24.82
CA ALA A 405 -6.54 21.21 24.97
C ALA A 405 -6.11 21.37 26.44
N GLU A 406 -6.97 21.93 27.29
CA GLU A 406 -6.72 21.98 28.74
C GLU A 406 -6.87 20.59 29.39
N LEU A 407 -7.88 19.82 28.99
CA LEU A 407 -8.11 18.45 29.49
C LEU A 407 -6.92 17.52 29.18
N LEU A 408 -6.28 17.67 28.01
CA LEU A 408 -5.05 16.96 27.66
C LEU A 408 -3.91 17.17 28.66
N LYS A 409 -3.88 18.29 29.39
CA LYS A 409 -2.81 18.59 30.37
C LYS A 409 -3.01 17.88 31.71
N GLY A 410 -4.16 17.24 31.91
CA GLY A 410 -4.44 16.43 33.10
C GLY A 410 -3.52 15.21 33.23
N THR A 411 -3.74 14.41 34.27
CA THR A 411 -2.96 13.19 34.56
C THR A 411 -3.77 11.90 34.42
N SER A 412 -5.03 11.97 34.02
CA SER A 412 -5.87 10.80 33.76
C SER A 412 -5.64 10.35 32.32
N ASP A 413 -5.16 9.12 32.12
CA ASP A 413 -4.94 8.55 30.79
C ASP A 413 -6.24 8.49 29.99
N ILE A 414 -7.36 8.10 30.62
CA ILE A 414 -8.68 8.07 29.96
C ILE A 414 -9.12 9.47 29.52
N ALA A 415 -8.88 10.49 30.35
CA ALA A 415 -9.22 11.87 29.97
C ALA A 415 -8.33 12.39 28.84
N GLN A 416 -7.05 12.02 28.83
CA GLN A 416 -6.11 12.36 27.76
C GLN A 416 -6.47 11.65 26.45
N GLU A 417 -6.82 10.36 26.51
CA GLU A 417 -7.29 9.57 25.38
C GLU A 417 -8.53 10.22 24.77
N ASN A 418 -9.58 10.43 25.58
CA ASN A 418 -10.84 10.99 25.11
C ASN A 418 -10.66 12.40 24.53
N ALA A 419 -9.82 13.23 25.16
CA ALA A 419 -9.51 14.56 24.65
C ALA A 419 -8.72 14.51 23.34
N ALA A 420 -7.75 13.61 23.22
CA ALA A 420 -6.97 13.43 21.99
C ALA A 420 -7.84 12.89 20.85
N GLY A 421 -8.72 11.94 21.13
CA GLY A 421 -9.68 11.38 20.16
C GLY A 421 -10.67 12.45 19.69
N ALA A 422 -11.26 13.20 20.62
CA ALA A 422 -12.13 14.32 20.28
C ALA A 422 -11.41 15.37 19.40
N LEU A 423 -10.17 15.73 19.74
CA LEU A 423 -9.38 16.66 18.93
C LEU A 423 -9.05 16.08 17.54
N MET A 424 -8.70 14.80 17.45
CA MET A 424 -8.45 14.11 16.18
C MET A 424 -9.65 14.24 15.25
N HIS A 425 -10.88 13.99 15.71
CA HIS A 425 -12.06 14.03 14.85
C HIS A 425 -12.59 15.46 14.59
N ILE A 426 -12.35 16.38 15.53
CA ILE A 426 -12.64 17.80 15.33
C ILE A 426 -11.72 18.43 14.27
N THR A 427 -10.50 17.91 14.07
CA THR A 427 -9.56 18.44 13.05
C THR A 427 -10.07 18.35 11.61
N MET A 428 -11.22 17.73 11.33
CA MET A 428 -11.87 17.84 10.02
C MET A 428 -12.21 19.30 9.67
N SER A 429 -12.52 20.12 10.68
CA SER A 429 -12.77 21.56 10.55
C SER A 429 -11.49 22.39 10.42
N ALA A 430 -11.40 23.26 9.42
CA ALA A 430 -10.25 24.15 9.23
C ALA A 430 -10.09 25.15 10.38
N GLU A 431 -11.20 25.73 10.86
CA GLU A 431 -11.24 26.61 12.02
C GLU A 431 -10.75 25.90 13.28
N ALA A 432 -11.10 24.62 13.44
CA ALA A 432 -10.64 23.85 14.58
C ALA A 432 -9.13 23.59 14.53
N ARG A 433 -8.57 23.27 13.36
CA ARG A 433 -7.11 23.12 13.20
C ARG A 433 -6.37 24.41 13.54
N ALA A 434 -6.89 25.56 13.11
CA ALA A 434 -6.37 26.87 13.51
C ALA A 434 -6.37 27.06 15.03
N ALA A 435 -7.51 26.79 15.69
CA ALA A 435 -7.64 26.91 17.14
C ALA A 435 -6.71 25.95 17.92
N ILE A 436 -6.48 24.74 17.41
CA ILE A 436 -5.55 23.76 17.99
C ILE A 436 -4.12 24.31 17.99
N GLY A 437 -3.71 24.96 16.89
CA GLY A 437 -2.43 25.63 16.76
C GLY A 437 -2.27 26.79 17.77
N GLU A 438 -3.32 27.60 17.95
CA GLU A 438 -3.31 28.75 18.86
C GLU A 438 -3.31 28.35 20.35
N CYS A 439 -3.96 27.24 20.71
CA CYS A 439 -4.06 26.79 22.10
C CYS A 439 -2.84 25.98 22.58
N ASN A 440 -1.78 25.89 21.78
CA ASN A 440 -0.56 25.15 22.09
C ASN A 440 -0.81 23.68 22.45
N ALA A 441 -1.77 23.04 21.76
CA ALA A 441 -2.07 21.62 21.96
C ALA A 441 -1.02 20.70 21.31
N ILE A 442 -0.36 21.15 20.23
CA ILE A 442 0.64 20.37 19.49
C ILE A 442 1.76 19.82 20.40
N PRO A 443 2.45 20.62 21.25
CA PRO A 443 3.47 20.09 22.14
C PRO A 443 2.97 19.00 23.07
N LYS A 444 1.73 19.13 23.58
CA LYS A 444 1.16 18.11 24.46
C LYS A 444 0.84 16.83 23.69
N LEU A 445 0.26 16.94 22.49
CA LEU A 445 0.03 15.78 21.61
C LEU A 445 1.35 15.06 21.28
N CYS A 446 2.44 15.79 21.01
CA CYS A 446 3.76 15.19 20.80
C CYS A 446 4.31 14.49 22.06
N GLU A 447 4.06 15.05 23.25
CA GLU A 447 4.44 14.42 24.53
C GLU A 447 3.72 13.08 24.73
N LEU A 448 2.42 13.02 24.39
CA LEU A 448 1.57 11.82 24.55
C LEU A 448 1.95 10.65 23.63
N LEU A 449 2.83 10.87 22.64
CA LEU A 449 3.40 9.79 21.83
C LEU A 449 4.45 8.94 22.57
N LYS A 450 4.94 9.41 23.72
CA LYS A 450 6.01 8.73 24.44
C LYS A 450 5.53 7.37 24.96
N PRO A 451 6.40 6.34 24.99
CA PRO A 451 6.06 5.01 25.51
C PRO A 451 5.66 4.95 27.00
N THR A 452 5.69 6.08 27.71
CA THR A 452 5.25 6.20 29.09
C THR A 452 3.74 6.35 29.24
N PHE A 453 3.02 6.59 28.15
CA PHE A 453 1.57 6.66 28.10
C PHE A 453 0.98 5.36 27.56
N GLU A 454 -0.28 5.08 27.89
CA GLU A 454 -0.99 3.91 27.39
C GLU A 454 -1.13 3.93 25.86
N PRO A 455 -1.15 2.76 25.20
CA PRO A 455 -1.24 2.65 23.75
C PRO A 455 -2.42 3.42 23.15
N GLU A 456 -3.58 3.40 23.81
CA GLU A 456 -4.81 4.07 23.39
C GLU A 456 -4.62 5.59 23.31
N VAL A 457 -4.01 6.19 24.34
CA VAL A 457 -3.67 7.63 24.37
C VAL A 457 -2.74 8.00 23.21
N SER A 458 -1.66 7.22 23.03
CA SER A 458 -0.68 7.48 21.99
C SER A 458 -1.25 7.29 20.57
N THR A 459 -2.23 6.38 20.41
CA THR A 459 -2.96 6.16 19.16
C THR A 459 -3.73 7.41 18.77
N GLN A 460 -4.54 7.94 19.67
CA GLN A 460 -5.34 9.14 19.40
C GLN A 460 -4.46 10.37 19.16
N ALA A 461 -3.38 10.51 19.93
CA ALA A 461 -2.40 11.59 19.73
C ALA A 461 -1.74 11.51 18.34
N ALA A 462 -1.36 10.31 17.88
CA ALA A 462 -0.80 10.12 16.55
C ALA A 462 -1.81 10.47 15.44
N GLY A 463 -3.08 10.11 15.61
CA GLY A 463 -4.15 10.45 14.67
C GLY A 463 -4.41 11.97 14.58
N ALA A 464 -4.42 12.68 15.71
CA ALA A 464 -4.52 14.13 15.71
C ALA A 464 -3.32 14.79 14.99
N LEU A 465 -2.10 14.31 15.25
CA LEU A 465 -0.89 14.82 14.61
C LEU A 465 -0.81 14.51 13.11
N LEU A 466 -1.34 13.36 12.66
CA LEU A 466 -1.50 13.02 11.26
C LEU A 466 -2.31 14.11 10.52
N ASN A 467 -3.46 14.48 11.08
CA ASN A 467 -4.37 15.47 10.49
C ASN A 467 -3.80 16.89 10.53
N LEU A 468 -3.07 17.24 11.59
CA LEU A 468 -2.40 18.55 11.68
C LEU A 468 -1.23 18.65 10.70
N ALA A 469 -0.47 17.57 10.51
CA ALA A 469 0.67 17.54 9.60
C ALA A 469 0.28 17.62 8.11
N SER A 470 -0.94 17.19 7.74
CA SER A 470 -1.44 17.32 6.36
C SER A 470 -1.95 18.72 6.02
N ASP A 471 -2.35 19.51 7.03
CA ASP A 471 -3.02 20.80 6.82
C ASP A 471 -2.08 21.90 6.31
N CYS A 472 -0.98 22.15 7.02
CA CYS A 472 -0.02 23.16 6.60
C CYS A 472 1.42 22.86 7.04
N ALA A 473 2.38 23.45 6.30
CA ALA A 473 3.80 23.27 6.56
C ALA A 473 4.25 23.81 7.93
N ASP A 474 3.55 24.80 8.49
CA ASP A 474 3.90 25.38 9.80
C ASP A 474 3.56 24.43 10.95
N TYR A 475 2.43 23.71 10.87
CA TYR A 475 2.13 22.65 11.84
C TYR A 475 3.09 21.48 11.72
N ALA A 476 3.43 21.05 10.51
CA ALA A 476 4.45 20.01 10.31
C ALA A 476 5.79 20.40 10.97
N LYS A 477 6.25 21.64 10.78
CA LYS A 477 7.46 22.17 11.44
C LYS A 477 7.31 22.24 12.96
N ALA A 478 6.16 22.68 13.47
CA ALA A 478 5.90 22.71 14.91
C ALA A 478 5.99 21.30 15.51
N ILE A 479 5.40 20.29 14.88
CA ILE A 479 5.46 18.88 15.31
C ILE A 479 6.91 18.36 15.32
N VAL A 480 7.67 18.63 14.25
CA VAL A 480 9.09 18.25 14.15
C VAL A 480 9.91 18.91 15.26
N SER A 481 9.65 20.18 15.58
CA SER A 481 10.36 20.93 16.61
C SER A 481 10.17 20.39 18.04
N GLN A 482 9.15 19.54 18.24
CA GLN A 482 8.85 18.86 19.50
C GLN A 482 9.42 17.43 19.56
N ASP A 483 10.41 17.11 18.72
CA ASP A 483 11.09 15.81 18.65
C ASP A 483 10.15 14.61 18.40
N ALA A 484 9.01 14.83 17.74
CA ALA A 484 7.98 13.80 17.54
C ALA A 484 8.39 12.65 16.60
N ILE A 485 9.42 12.84 15.75
CA ILE A 485 9.83 11.83 14.75
C ILE A 485 10.23 10.50 15.42
N GLY A 486 11.01 10.54 16.51
CA GLY A 486 11.44 9.34 17.23
C GLY A 486 10.26 8.54 17.82
N PRO A 487 9.39 9.18 18.62
CA PRO A 487 8.15 8.58 19.11
C PRO A 487 7.26 8.02 18.01
N LEU A 488 7.05 8.72 16.89
CA LEU A 488 6.27 8.22 15.76
C LEU A 488 6.89 6.96 15.14
N VAL A 489 8.22 6.93 14.95
CA VAL A 489 8.92 5.72 14.47
C VAL A 489 8.76 4.55 15.44
N ASN A 490 8.79 4.81 16.75
CA ASN A 490 8.55 3.78 17.76
C ASN A 490 7.12 3.23 17.70
N LEU A 491 6.11 4.09 17.49
CA LEU A 491 4.73 3.66 17.32
C LEU A 491 4.54 2.79 16.07
N VAL A 492 5.14 3.14 14.93
CA VAL A 492 5.13 2.28 13.74
C VAL A 492 5.72 0.89 14.03
N LYS A 493 6.77 0.85 14.86
CA LYS A 493 7.48 -0.39 15.18
C LYS A 493 6.74 -1.28 16.18
N GLU A 494 6.28 -0.71 17.30
CA GLU A 494 5.81 -1.45 18.47
C GLU A 494 4.33 -1.19 18.81
N GLY A 495 3.69 -0.18 18.23
CA GLY A 495 2.31 0.20 18.57
C GLY A 495 1.25 -0.83 18.15
N PRO A 496 0.00 -0.67 18.61
CA PRO A 496 -1.16 -1.39 18.09
C PRO A 496 -1.42 -1.01 16.62
N ASP A 497 -2.20 -1.83 15.92
CA ASP A 497 -2.36 -1.73 14.45
C ASP A 497 -2.78 -0.32 14.00
N LEU A 498 -3.80 0.25 14.63
CA LEU A 498 -4.27 1.60 14.33
C LEU A 498 -3.22 2.69 14.64
N ALA A 499 -2.46 2.56 15.73
CA ALA A 499 -1.38 3.51 16.04
C ALA A 499 -0.27 3.48 14.99
N ARG A 500 0.05 2.30 14.45
CA ARG A 500 1.06 2.16 13.40
C ARG A 500 0.64 2.89 12.14
N GLU A 501 -0.63 2.77 11.77
CA GLU A 501 -1.22 3.44 10.62
C GLU A 501 -1.16 4.96 10.78
N TYR A 502 -1.68 5.48 11.90
CA TYR A 502 -1.65 6.92 12.17
C TYR A 502 -0.23 7.46 12.27
N ALA A 503 0.69 6.74 12.93
CA ALA A 503 2.07 7.16 13.02
C ALA A 503 2.81 7.12 11.67
N ALA A 504 2.55 6.11 10.83
CA ALA A 504 3.10 6.04 9.48
C ALA A 504 2.56 7.17 8.59
N GLY A 505 1.27 7.48 8.70
CA GLY A 505 0.66 8.58 7.96
C GLY A 505 1.18 9.95 8.42
N ALA A 506 1.37 10.14 9.72
CA ALA A 506 2.01 11.34 10.26
C ALA A 506 3.44 11.47 9.71
N LEU A 507 4.25 10.40 9.73
CA LEU A 507 5.59 10.40 9.12
C LEU A 507 5.55 10.69 7.61
N MET A 508 4.57 10.15 6.88
CA MET A 508 4.36 10.44 5.46
C MET A 508 4.17 11.95 5.25
N ASN A 509 3.34 12.61 6.06
CA ASN A 509 3.11 14.05 5.92
C ASN A 509 4.33 14.88 6.35
N LEU A 510 4.97 14.54 7.47
CA LEU A 510 6.12 15.28 8.01
C LEU A 510 7.37 15.17 7.12
N THR A 511 7.55 14.08 6.38
CA THR A 511 8.70 13.89 5.49
C THR A 511 8.50 14.46 4.09
N ARG A 512 7.31 14.98 3.78
CA ARG A 512 6.95 15.44 2.43
C ARG A 512 7.75 16.70 2.06
N GLY A 513 8.70 16.55 1.14
CA GLY A 513 9.51 17.66 0.62
C GLY A 513 10.59 18.18 1.57
N ASP A 514 10.78 17.57 2.74
CA ASP A 514 11.79 17.98 3.73
C ASP A 514 12.89 16.92 3.88
N MET A 515 14.08 17.24 3.35
CA MET A 515 15.21 16.31 3.30
C MET A 515 15.94 16.14 4.64
N ASP A 516 15.85 17.12 5.53
CA ASP A 516 16.46 17.03 6.85
C ASP A 516 15.60 16.15 7.75
N VAL A 517 14.28 16.33 7.71
CA VAL A 517 13.32 15.47 8.42
C VAL A 517 13.39 14.04 7.90
N ALA A 518 13.42 13.83 6.58
CA ALA A 518 13.60 12.51 5.99
C ALA A 518 14.92 11.84 6.41
N SER A 519 16.01 12.60 6.48
CA SER A 519 17.31 12.10 6.97
C SER A 519 17.25 11.72 8.45
N SER A 520 16.59 12.53 9.27
CA SER A 520 16.40 12.28 10.70
C SER A 520 15.57 11.01 10.93
N ALA A 521 14.41 10.89 10.27
CA ALA A 521 13.54 9.72 10.34
C ALA A 521 14.26 8.43 9.91
N ALA A 522 15.03 8.47 8.82
CA ALA A 522 15.82 7.32 8.38
C ALA A 522 16.87 6.90 9.44
N LYS A 523 17.59 7.86 10.05
CA LYS A 523 18.57 7.59 11.13
C LYS A 523 17.91 7.00 12.37
N LEU A 524 16.67 7.38 12.67
CA LEU A 524 15.88 6.86 13.78
C LEU A 524 15.26 5.49 13.50
N GLY A 525 15.47 4.91 12.31
CA GLY A 525 15.00 3.58 11.97
C GLY A 525 13.62 3.53 11.30
N ALA A 526 13.15 4.64 10.71
CA ALA A 526 11.86 4.67 10.01
C ALA A 526 11.78 3.66 8.86
N ILE A 527 12.85 3.51 8.07
CA ILE A 527 12.86 2.63 6.88
C ILE A 527 12.54 1.16 7.24
N PRO A 528 13.26 0.49 8.17
CA PRO A 528 12.91 -0.88 8.54
C PRO A 528 11.56 -0.99 9.25
N ALA A 529 11.14 0.03 10.02
CA ALA A 529 9.83 0.02 10.69
C ALA A 529 8.67 0.07 9.67
N LEU A 530 8.73 0.99 8.70
CA LEU A 530 7.75 1.13 7.62
C LEU A 530 7.76 -0.10 6.71
N ALA A 531 8.94 -0.63 6.36
CA ALA A 531 9.05 -1.86 5.57
C ALA A 531 8.36 -3.04 6.25
N ASN A 532 8.52 -3.21 7.57
CA ASN A 532 7.83 -4.26 8.32
C ASN A 532 6.32 -4.04 8.39
N LEU A 533 5.84 -2.78 8.40
CA LEU A 533 4.41 -2.48 8.36
C LEU A 533 3.76 -3.02 7.07
N LEU A 534 4.48 -3.10 5.95
CA LEU A 534 3.96 -3.68 4.70
C LEU A 534 3.68 -5.19 4.75
N SER A 535 4.16 -5.91 5.77
CA SER A 535 3.81 -7.31 6.00
C SER A 535 2.46 -7.48 6.74
N ARG A 536 1.87 -6.38 7.23
CA ARG A 536 0.58 -6.37 7.94
C ARG A 536 -0.58 -6.14 6.97
N PRO A 537 -1.84 -6.43 7.36
CA PRO A 537 -3.00 -6.22 6.50
C PRO A 537 -3.31 -4.74 6.19
N SER A 538 -2.97 -3.84 7.11
CA SER A 538 -3.33 -2.41 7.06
C SER A 538 -2.10 -1.48 7.09
N GLY A 539 -2.31 -0.19 6.80
CA GLY A 539 -1.25 0.83 6.77
C GLY A 539 -0.34 0.79 5.54
N HIS A 540 -0.78 0.13 4.46
CA HIS A 540 0.01 0.02 3.23
C HIS A 540 0.24 1.38 2.56
N SER A 541 -0.80 2.21 2.45
CA SER A 541 -0.72 3.50 1.75
C SER A 541 0.25 4.44 2.46
N GLU A 542 0.10 4.59 3.77
CA GLU A 542 0.89 5.44 4.64
C GLU A 542 2.35 5.00 4.65
N SER A 543 2.60 3.69 4.77
CA SER A 543 3.94 3.14 4.77
C SER A 543 4.65 3.35 3.42
N LEU A 544 3.98 3.03 2.31
CA LEU A 544 4.52 3.23 0.97
C LEU A 544 4.78 4.72 0.68
N GLY A 545 3.86 5.60 1.08
CA GLY A 545 4.00 7.05 0.89
C GLY A 545 5.15 7.63 1.71
N ALA A 546 5.29 7.24 2.97
CA ALA A 546 6.43 7.62 3.79
C ALA A 546 7.76 7.10 3.21
N LEU A 547 7.80 5.84 2.77
CA LEU A 547 8.99 5.29 2.08
C LEU A 547 9.30 6.02 0.77
N ALA A 548 8.28 6.43 0.01
CA ALA A 548 8.46 7.21 -1.22
C ALA A 548 9.11 8.57 -0.92
N ASN A 549 8.65 9.26 0.12
CA ASN A 549 9.25 10.52 0.57
C ASN A 549 10.69 10.32 1.04
N LEU A 550 10.97 9.26 1.80
CA LEU A 550 12.32 8.90 2.23
C LEU A 550 13.24 8.52 1.06
N ALA A 551 12.72 7.90 0.00
CA ALA A 551 13.49 7.56 -1.20
C ALA A 551 13.86 8.80 -2.04
N SER A 552 13.08 9.88 -1.94
CA SER A 552 13.28 11.08 -2.74
C SER A 552 14.64 11.73 -2.47
N GLY A 553 15.31 12.16 -3.54
CA GLY A 553 16.53 12.99 -3.49
C GLY A 553 17.78 12.36 -2.85
N SER A 554 17.80 11.05 -2.55
CA SER A 554 18.92 10.44 -1.82
C SER A 554 19.21 8.99 -2.21
N ALA A 555 20.35 8.75 -2.87
CA ALA A 555 20.84 7.42 -3.20
C ALA A 555 21.05 6.50 -1.97
N ASP A 556 21.56 7.03 -0.86
CA ASP A 556 21.81 6.23 0.34
C ASP A 556 20.52 5.68 0.95
N ARG A 557 19.49 6.51 1.07
CA ARG A 557 18.14 6.09 1.51
C ARG A 557 17.49 5.13 0.52
N GLN A 558 17.61 5.36 -0.79
CA GLN A 558 17.14 4.40 -1.81
C GLN A 558 17.78 3.02 -1.61
N ILE A 559 19.10 2.96 -1.37
CA ILE A 559 19.82 1.71 -1.08
C ILE A 559 19.33 1.06 0.22
N GLN A 560 19.07 1.85 1.27
CA GLN A 560 18.54 1.34 2.54
C GLN A 560 17.14 0.74 2.36
N ILE A 561 16.26 1.42 1.62
CA ILE A 561 14.91 0.94 1.29
C ILE A 561 14.98 -0.33 0.45
N TYR A 562 15.86 -0.38 -0.55
CA TYR A 562 16.10 -1.60 -1.32
C TYR A 562 16.56 -2.77 -0.43
N LYS A 563 17.50 -2.52 0.52
CA LYS A 563 17.96 -3.53 1.48
C LYS A 563 16.86 -3.99 2.45
N ALA A 564 15.84 -3.16 2.67
CA ALA A 564 14.64 -3.53 3.43
C ALA A 564 13.67 -4.42 2.63
N GLN A 565 14.01 -4.81 1.39
CA GLN A 565 13.30 -5.81 0.57
C GLN A 565 11.85 -5.44 0.19
N VAL A 566 11.52 -4.15 0.14
CA VAL A 566 10.15 -3.69 -0.14
C VAL A 566 9.73 -3.78 -1.61
N THR A 567 10.69 -3.90 -2.54
CA THR A 567 10.43 -3.75 -3.99
C THR A 567 9.36 -4.71 -4.52
N ARG A 568 9.42 -6.01 -4.20
CA ARG A 568 8.44 -6.99 -4.70
C ARG A 568 7.05 -6.73 -4.13
N LYS A 569 6.96 -6.37 -2.85
CA LYS A 569 5.70 -6.03 -2.20
C LYS A 569 5.10 -4.77 -2.82
N ALA A 570 5.90 -3.72 -3.03
CA ALA A 570 5.45 -2.50 -3.72
C ALA A 570 4.91 -2.79 -5.13
N VAL A 571 5.59 -3.64 -5.92
CA VAL A 571 5.08 -4.07 -7.24
C VAL A 571 3.77 -4.84 -7.13
N SER A 572 3.62 -5.72 -6.14
CA SER A 572 2.36 -6.46 -5.94
C SER A 572 1.19 -5.54 -5.57
N LEU A 573 1.46 -4.48 -4.80
CA LEU A 573 0.46 -3.51 -4.34
C LEU A 573 0.02 -2.53 -5.43
N LEU A 574 0.63 -2.55 -6.63
CA LEU A 574 0.09 -1.83 -7.80
C LEU A 574 -1.25 -2.42 -8.29
N SER A 575 -1.64 -3.61 -7.84
CA SER A 575 -2.95 -4.23 -8.13
C SER A 575 -3.91 -4.19 -6.95
N ASP A 576 -3.59 -3.45 -5.90
CA ASP A 576 -4.45 -3.33 -4.71
C ASP A 576 -5.79 -2.66 -5.06
N PRO A 577 -6.94 -3.09 -4.51
CA PRO A 577 -8.23 -2.42 -4.74
C PRO A 577 -8.23 -0.96 -4.28
N ASP A 578 -7.45 -0.61 -3.25
CA ASP A 578 -7.35 0.76 -2.75
C ASP A 578 -6.45 1.62 -3.67
N ILE A 579 -7.02 2.72 -4.17
CA ILE A 579 -6.32 3.64 -5.05
C ILE A 579 -5.15 4.34 -4.35
N ASP A 580 -5.26 4.64 -3.06
CA ASP A 580 -4.20 5.33 -2.33
C ASP A 580 -2.98 4.43 -2.13
N VAL A 581 -3.21 3.13 -1.91
CA VAL A 581 -2.16 2.10 -1.92
C VAL A 581 -1.47 2.04 -3.29
N ARG A 582 -2.23 1.99 -4.39
CA ARG A 582 -1.65 1.96 -5.75
C ARG A 582 -0.83 3.22 -6.06
N ARG A 583 -1.37 4.41 -5.74
CA ARG A 583 -0.69 5.70 -5.89
C ARG A 583 0.63 5.71 -5.13
N SER A 584 0.62 5.29 -3.86
CA SER A 584 1.82 5.29 -3.01
C SER A 584 2.85 4.25 -3.45
N ALA A 585 2.41 3.08 -3.95
CA ALA A 585 3.29 2.07 -4.54
C ALA A 585 4.00 2.61 -5.79
N ALA A 586 3.25 3.25 -6.70
CA ALA A 586 3.81 3.86 -7.91
C ALA A 586 4.81 4.99 -7.56
N ALA A 587 4.51 5.83 -6.58
CA ALA A 587 5.43 6.88 -6.11
C ALA A 587 6.75 6.30 -5.58
N LEU A 588 6.69 5.26 -4.76
CA LEU A 588 7.90 4.61 -4.24
C LEU A 588 8.76 4.05 -5.36
N LEU A 589 8.16 3.33 -6.32
CA LEU A 589 8.88 2.79 -7.47
C LEU A 589 9.49 3.89 -8.34
N MET A 590 8.74 4.97 -8.57
CA MET A 590 9.22 6.15 -9.29
C MET A 590 10.46 6.76 -8.62
N ASN A 591 10.49 6.84 -7.29
CA ASN A 591 11.59 7.44 -6.54
C ASN A 591 12.79 6.49 -6.34
N LEU A 592 12.61 5.18 -6.48
CA LEU A 592 13.69 4.19 -6.45
C LEU A 592 14.33 3.96 -7.83
N ALA A 593 13.57 4.16 -8.91
CA ALA A 593 13.97 3.88 -10.29
C ALA A 593 15.18 4.70 -10.81
N PRO A 594 15.49 5.93 -10.34
CA PRO A 594 16.69 6.65 -10.78
C PRO A 594 17.99 5.92 -10.45
N HIS A 595 18.02 5.07 -9.43
CA HIS A 595 19.24 4.38 -9.02
C HIS A 595 19.56 3.18 -9.94
N GLY A 596 20.70 3.24 -10.63
CA GLY A 596 21.11 2.26 -11.65
C GLY A 596 20.97 0.78 -11.26
N LYS A 597 21.46 0.37 -10.08
CA LYS A 597 21.33 -1.04 -9.64
C LYS A 597 19.93 -1.44 -9.15
N ILE A 598 19.10 -0.48 -8.78
CA ILE A 598 17.78 -0.75 -8.21
C ILE A 598 16.74 -0.89 -9.33
N LYS A 599 16.85 -0.12 -10.42
CA LYS A 599 15.94 -0.25 -11.57
C LYS A 599 15.90 -1.64 -12.19
N GLU A 600 17.05 -2.32 -12.30
CA GLU A 600 17.12 -3.73 -12.73
C GLU A 600 16.25 -4.63 -11.83
N ARG A 601 16.35 -4.45 -10.51
CA ARG A 601 15.60 -5.25 -9.52
C ARG A 601 14.11 -4.94 -9.50
N ILE A 602 13.73 -3.70 -9.80
CA ILE A 602 12.32 -3.31 -9.98
C ILE A 602 11.74 -4.04 -11.21
N VAL A 603 12.48 -4.08 -12.32
CA VAL A 603 12.08 -4.81 -13.53
C VAL A 603 11.98 -6.32 -13.28
N GLU A 604 12.99 -6.93 -12.65
CA GLU A 604 12.97 -8.35 -12.26
C GLU A 604 11.80 -8.72 -11.33
N ALA A 605 11.31 -7.76 -10.53
CA ALA A 605 10.14 -7.95 -9.68
C ALA A 605 8.80 -7.93 -10.46
N GLY A 606 8.82 -7.69 -11.77
CA GLY A 606 7.62 -7.70 -12.62
C GLY A 606 6.89 -6.36 -12.73
N ALA A 607 7.58 -5.24 -12.42
CA ALA A 607 6.94 -3.91 -12.37
C ALA A 607 6.38 -3.46 -13.72
N LEU A 608 7.04 -3.78 -14.84
CA LEU A 608 6.72 -3.24 -16.16
C LEU A 608 5.27 -3.49 -16.58
N LYS A 609 4.77 -4.71 -16.38
CA LYS A 609 3.39 -5.08 -16.74
C LYS A 609 2.37 -4.40 -15.84
N GLN A 610 2.68 -4.26 -14.55
CA GLN A 610 1.78 -3.62 -13.58
C GLN A 610 1.71 -2.12 -13.80
N LEU A 611 2.84 -1.45 -14.03
CA LEU A 611 2.91 -0.04 -14.37
C LEU A 611 2.19 0.24 -15.71
N ALA A 612 2.38 -0.60 -16.72
CA ALA A 612 1.66 -0.46 -17.99
C ALA A 612 0.13 -0.59 -17.83
N LYS A 613 -0.34 -1.44 -16.90
CA LYS A 613 -1.77 -1.52 -16.55
C LYS A 613 -2.25 -0.26 -15.83
N ALA A 614 -1.45 0.29 -14.92
CA ALA A 614 -1.77 1.50 -14.16
C ALA A 614 -1.92 2.75 -15.04
N LEU A 615 -1.26 2.81 -16.21
CA LEU A 615 -1.46 3.88 -17.21
C LEU A 615 -2.91 3.95 -17.74
N LYS A 616 -3.69 2.86 -17.61
CA LYS A 616 -5.08 2.76 -18.07
C LYS A 616 -6.10 2.89 -16.93
N ASP A 617 -5.66 3.23 -15.71
CA ASP A 617 -6.57 3.47 -14.59
C ASP A 617 -7.41 4.74 -14.84
N ASP A 618 -8.42 5.05 -14.03
CA ASP A 618 -9.14 6.33 -14.14
C ASP A 618 -8.46 7.42 -13.31
N ASP A 619 -7.56 7.04 -12.40
CA ASP A 619 -6.88 7.98 -11.52
C ASP A 619 -5.67 8.68 -12.16
N GLU A 620 -5.75 10.01 -12.28
CA GLU A 620 -4.69 10.83 -12.87
C GLU A 620 -3.36 10.76 -12.10
N THR A 621 -3.40 10.74 -10.77
CA THR A 621 -2.19 10.72 -9.92
C THR A 621 -1.43 9.40 -10.09
N LEU A 622 -2.15 8.28 -10.18
CA LEU A 622 -1.57 6.97 -10.44
C LEU A 622 -0.95 6.91 -11.84
N LYS A 623 -1.64 7.42 -12.87
CA LYS A 623 -1.11 7.49 -14.23
C LYS A 623 0.21 8.28 -14.29
N GLU A 624 0.24 9.45 -13.67
CA GLU A 624 1.41 10.31 -13.60
C GLU A 624 2.60 9.57 -12.98
N ARG A 625 2.40 8.98 -11.80
CA ARG A 625 3.44 8.24 -11.08
C ARG A 625 3.90 6.99 -11.82
N ALA A 626 2.98 6.30 -12.50
CA ALA A 626 3.30 5.13 -13.31
C ALA A 626 4.14 5.51 -14.53
N ALA A 627 3.76 6.58 -15.24
CA ALA A 627 4.53 7.11 -16.36
C ALA A 627 5.93 7.58 -15.91
N GLY A 628 6.02 8.29 -14.78
CA GLY A 628 7.30 8.73 -14.22
C GLY A 628 8.20 7.56 -13.79
N ALA A 629 7.61 6.51 -13.20
CA ALA A 629 8.34 5.29 -12.88
C ALA A 629 8.90 4.63 -14.15
N LEU A 630 8.10 4.49 -15.21
CA LEU A 630 8.55 3.93 -16.49
C LEU A 630 9.67 4.77 -17.12
N ALA A 631 9.52 6.10 -17.15
CA ALA A 631 10.56 7.00 -17.65
C ALA A 631 11.90 6.77 -16.92
N ASN A 632 11.88 6.74 -15.59
CA ASN A 632 13.07 6.51 -14.78
C ASN A 632 13.66 5.10 -14.95
N LEU A 633 12.83 4.07 -15.16
CA LEU A 633 13.29 2.70 -15.40
C LEU A 633 14.00 2.56 -16.75
N PHE A 634 13.56 3.30 -17.77
CA PHE A 634 14.15 3.27 -19.11
C PHE A 634 15.36 4.18 -19.27
N ASN A 635 15.41 5.28 -18.50
CA ASN A 635 16.49 6.25 -18.60
C ASN A 635 17.86 5.59 -18.43
N ASP A 636 18.76 5.84 -19.39
CA ASP A 636 20.11 5.29 -19.50
C ASP A 636 20.20 3.76 -19.34
N HIS A 637 19.19 2.99 -19.78
CA HIS A 637 19.15 1.55 -19.57
C HIS A 637 18.46 0.73 -20.68
N SER A 638 19.15 0.50 -21.79
CA SER A 638 18.65 -0.25 -22.97
C SER A 638 18.06 -1.62 -22.64
N ALA A 639 18.64 -2.36 -21.69
CA ALA A 639 18.10 -3.67 -21.29
C ALA A 639 16.69 -3.57 -20.67
N ASN A 640 16.40 -2.46 -19.99
CA ASN A 640 15.06 -2.24 -19.41
C ASN A 640 14.07 -1.81 -20.48
N VAL A 641 14.52 -1.01 -21.46
CA VAL A 641 13.72 -0.66 -22.65
C VAL A 641 13.30 -1.93 -23.39
N HIS A 642 14.25 -2.82 -23.71
CA HIS A 642 13.93 -4.09 -24.37
C HIS A 642 13.05 -5.01 -23.52
N ALA A 643 13.29 -5.08 -22.20
CA ALA A 643 12.43 -5.82 -21.29
C ALA A 643 10.99 -5.27 -21.27
N GLY A 644 10.82 -3.94 -21.24
CA GLY A 644 9.53 -3.26 -21.35
C GLY A 644 8.79 -3.64 -22.62
N PHE A 645 9.50 -3.54 -23.74
CA PHE A 645 8.95 -3.87 -25.05
C PHE A 645 8.52 -5.34 -25.16
N GLN A 646 9.28 -6.28 -24.58
CA GLN A 646 8.96 -7.70 -24.61
C GLN A 646 7.86 -8.12 -23.63
N GLN A 647 7.87 -7.58 -22.41
CA GLN A 647 7.01 -8.04 -21.31
C GLN A 647 5.66 -7.33 -21.26
N ALA A 648 5.55 -6.14 -21.88
CA ALA A 648 4.38 -5.29 -21.79
C ALA A 648 4.10 -4.56 -23.12
N GLY A 649 3.68 -5.32 -24.14
CA GLY A 649 3.39 -4.78 -25.48
C GLY A 649 2.31 -3.67 -25.51
N GLU A 650 1.38 -3.67 -24.56
CA GLU A 650 0.35 -2.64 -24.39
C GLU A 650 0.90 -1.30 -23.86
N MET A 651 2.14 -1.26 -23.37
CA MET A 651 2.71 -0.08 -22.73
C MET A 651 2.84 1.10 -23.70
N ILE A 652 3.34 0.85 -24.91
CA ILE A 652 3.53 1.90 -25.92
C ILE A 652 2.19 2.53 -26.32
N PRO A 653 1.15 1.76 -26.74
CA PRO A 653 -0.17 2.33 -27.00
C PRO A 653 -0.76 3.09 -25.81
N SER A 654 -0.56 2.60 -24.58
CA SER A 654 -1.05 3.26 -23.37
C SER A 654 -0.39 4.60 -23.13
N LEU A 655 0.94 4.69 -23.32
CA LEU A 655 1.68 5.95 -23.20
C LEU A 655 1.28 6.95 -24.29
N VAL A 656 1.02 6.49 -25.53
CA VAL A 656 0.53 7.35 -26.61
C VAL A 656 -0.88 7.88 -26.30
N SER A 657 -1.75 7.04 -25.75
CA SER A 657 -3.09 7.46 -25.31
C SER A 657 -3.02 8.45 -24.16
N LEU A 658 -2.13 8.23 -23.18
CA LEU A 658 -1.95 9.08 -22.01
C LEU A 658 -1.61 10.53 -22.40
N ILE A 659 -0.67 10.72 -23.31
CA ILE A 659 -0.23 12.07 -23.72
C ILE A 659 -1.27 12.84 -24.53
N GLN A 660 -2.35 12.18 -24.97
CA GLN A 660 -3.49 12.78 -25.66
C GLN A 660 -4.70 13.02 -24.76
N GLU A 661 -4.65 12.55 -23.51
CA GLU A 661 -5.80 12.54 -22.63
C GLU A 661 -6.25 13.97 -22.31
N PRO A 662 -7.51 14.34 -22.63
CA PRO A 662 -8.01 15.67 -22.33
C PRO A 662 -8.09 15.92 -20.82
N GLY A 663 -7.58 17.05 -20.36
CA GLY A 663 -7.67 17.45 -18.94
C GLY A 663 -6.57 16.89 -18.04
N LEU A 664 -5.75 15.96 -18.52
CA LEU A 664 -4.62 15.40 -17.77
C LEU A 664 -3.54 16.46 -17.50
N SER A 665 -2.87 16.37 -16.34
CA SER A 665 -1.80 17.29 -15.94
C SER A 665 -0.65 17.33 -16.95
N GLU A 666 -0.06 18.51 -17.12
CA GLU A 666 1.13 18.73 -17.97
C GLU A 666 2.32 17.88 -17.50
N ASP A 667 2.42 17.65 -16.19
CA ASP A 667 3.43 16.80 -15.59
C ASP A 667 3.26 15.34 -16.01
N ALA A 668 2.04 14.80 -15.99
CA ALA A 668 1.75 13.45 -16.44
C ALA A 668 2.02 13.26 -17.93
N LYS A 669 1.61 14.21 -18.78
CA LYS A 669 1.95 14.21 -20.21
C LYS A 669 3.47 14.23 -20.43
N ARG A 670 4.19 15.07 -19.68
CA ARG A 670 5.66 15.15 -19.74
C ARG A 670 6.32 13.83 -19.39
N GLN A 671 5.89 13.17 -18.31
CA GLN A 671 6.42 11.86 -17.91
C GLN A 671 6.13 10.78 -18.95
N GLY A 672 4.91 10.77 -19.51
CA GLY A 672 4.53 9.85 -20.58
C GLY A 672 5.38 10.02 -21.84
N ALA A 673 5.59 11.28 -22.26
CA ALA A 673 6.47 11.61 -23.37
C ALA A 673 7.93 11.22 -23.07
N HIS A 674 8.42 11.44 -21.86
CA HIS A 674 9.79 11.06 -21.52
C HIS A 674 9.99 9.53 -21.62
N ALA A 675 9.05 8.74 -21.10
CA ALA A 675 9.09 7.28 -21.24
C ALA A 675 9.10 6.85 -22.73
N LEU A 676 8.26 7.46 -23.58
CA LEU A 676 8.25 7.21 -25.02
C LEU A 676 9.56 7.60 -25.69
N SER A 677 10.22 8.69 -25.26
CA SER A 677 11.52 9.11 -25.79
C SER A 677 12.60 8.06 -25.55
N MET A 678 12.62 7.48 -24.35
CA MET A 678 13.57 6.43 -24.01
C MET A 678 13.31 5.15 -24.79
N LEU A 679 12.04 4.79 -25.00
CA LEU A 679 11.68 3.67 -25.87
C LEU A 679 12.09 3.93 -27.33
N ALA A 680 11.86 5.15 -27.84
CA ALA A 680 12.18 5.51 -29.22
C ALA A 680 13.68 5.53 -29.52
N ALA A 681 14.54 5.55 -28.51
CA ALA A 681 15.99 5.51 -28.68
C ALA A 681 16.52 4.13 -29.16
N GLU A 682 15.73 3.07 -29.01
CA GLU A 682 16.17 1.69 -29.29
C GLU A 682 15.52 1.05 -30.53
N ASP A 683 16.28 0.17 -31.19
CA ASP A 683 15.82 -0.62 -32.34
C ASP A 683 14.64 -1.55 -31.98
N GLY A 684 13.52 -1.44 -32.71
CA GLY A 684 12.30 -2.20 -32.48
C GLY A 684 11.22 -1.41 -31.72
N PRO A 685 11.43 -1.00 -30.45
CA PRO A 685 10.49 -0.14 -29.75
C PRO A 685 10.25 1.20 -30.46
N CYS A 686 11.28 1.78 -31.10
CA CYS A 686 11.14 2.96 -31.97
C CYS A 686 10.06 2.79 -33.05
N ASP A 687 10.05 1.63 -33.73
CA ASP A 687 9.09 1.34 -34.80
C ASP A 687 7.68 1.16 -34.22
N ALA A 688 7.58 0.53 -33.06
CA ALA A 688 6.31 0.35 -32.35
C ALA A 688 5.72 1.68 -31.83
N VAL A 689 6.56 2.62 -31.36
CA VAL A 689 6.12 3.97 -30.97
C VAL A 689 5.47 4.69 -32.15
N TRP A 690 6.09 4.60 -33.33
CA TRP A 690 5.50 5.18 -34.54
C TRP A 690 4.19 4.48 -34.95
N GLN A 691 4.20 3.15 -35.01
CA GLN A 691 3.03 2.34 -35.39
C GLN A 691 1.85 2.52 -34.44
N ALA A 692 2.10 2.85 -33.17
CA ALA A 692 1.07 3.19 -32.20
C ALA A 692 0.44 4.58 -32.41
N GLY A 693 0.87 5.34 -33.42
CA GLY A 693 0.28 6.63 -33.78
C GLY A 693 0.83 7.82 -33.00
N ALA A 694 2.09 7.77 -32.55
CA ALA A 694 2.69 8.84 -31.76
C ALA A 694 2.83 10.18 -32.51
N GLY A 695 2.80 10.21 -33.85
CA GLY A 695 3.05 11.41 -34.66
C GLY A 695 2.17 12.64 -34.30
N PRO A 696 0.84 12.58 -34.48
CA PRO A 696 -0.06 13.68 -34.13
C PRO A 696 0.04 14.17 -32.67
N PRO A 697 0.07 13.30 -31.64
CA PRO A 697 0.28 13.75 -30.26
C PRO A 697 1.57 14.53 -30.07
N LEU A 698 2.68 14.07 -30.66
CA LEU A 698 3.97 14.76 -30.56
C LEU A 698 3.89 16.17 -31.14
N LEU A 699 3.19 16.35 -32.27
CA LEU A 699 2.97 17.67 -32.86
C LEU A 699 2.16 18.59 -31.94
N SER A 700 1.19 18.05 -31.19
CA SER A 700 0.42 18.81 -30.20
C SER A 700 1.30 19.23 -29.03
N LEU A 701 2.04 18.29 -28.44
CA LEU A 701 2.92 18.55 -27.30
C LEU A 701 4.01 19.58 -27.61
N LEU A 702 4.55 19.56 -28.84
CA LEU A 702 5.48 20.58 -29.30
C LEU A 702 4.81 21.96 -29.28
N LYS A 703 3.60 22.09 -29.84
CA LYS A 703 2.85 23.37 -29.82
C LYS A 703 2.50 23.82 -28.39
N GLU A 704 2.29 22.89 -27.47
CA GLU A 704 1.97 23.12 -26.05
C GLU A 704 3.22 23.47 -25.21
N MET A 705 4.43 23.50 -25.80
CA MET A 705 5.71 23.78 -25.12
C MET A 705 6.06 22.80 -23.98
N ILE A 706 5.64 21.54 -24.07
CA ILE A 706 6.14 20.48 -23.20
C ILE A 706 7.49 20.02 -23.81
N GLY A 707 8.51 20.84 -23.58
CA GLY A 707 9.83 20.81 -24.18
C GLY A 707 10.67 19.56 -23.86
N GLU A 708 11.71 19.34 -24.67
CA GLU A 708 12.72 18.26 -24.56
C GLU A 708 12.22 16.83 -24.81
N ALA A 709 11.25 16.32 -24.06
CA ALA A 709 10.81 14.92 -24.19
C ALA A 709 10.17 14.63 -25.56
N ALA A 710 9.31 15.54 -26.05
CA ALA A 710 8.73 15.44 -27.39
C ALA A 710 9.80 15.59 -28.49
N LEU A 711 10.81 16.45 -28.26
CA LEU A 711 11.93 16.64 -29.19
C LEU A 711 12.84 15.41 -29.24
N GLY A 712 13.06 14.73 -28.11
CA GLY A 712 13.81 13.48 -28.04
C GLY A 712 13.15 12.36 -28.86
N ILE A 713 11.83 12.15 -28.70
CA ILE A 713 11.07 11.19 -29.52
C ILE A 713 11.21 11.54 -30.99
N MET A 714 11.01 12.82 -31.34
CA MET A 714 11.06 13.29 -32.71
C MET A 714 12.46 13.13 -33.33
N MET A 715 13.53 13.46 -32.61
CA MET A 715 14.91 13.28 -33.07
C MET A 715 15.20 11.81 -33.38
N ASN A 716 14.75 10.91 -32.50
CA ASN A 716 14.94 9.47 -32.67
C ASN A 716 14.13 8.91 -33.86
N LEU A 717 12.86 9.27 -33.98
CA LEU A 717 12.00 8.81 -35.07
C LEU A 717 12.43 9.36 -36.43
N SER A 718 12.71 10.67 -36.51
CA SER A 718 13.10 11.34 -37.75
C SER A 718 14.44 10.83 -38.26
N TRP A 719 15.43 10.59 -37.40
CA TRP A 719 16.72 10.02 -37.82
C TRP A 719 16.56 8.68 -38.56
N ARG A 720 15.63 7.85 -38.07
CA ARG A 720 15.48 6.46 -38.49
C ARG A 720 14.65 6.29 -39.77
N TRP A 721 13.58 7.07 -39.92
CA TRP A 721 12.57 6.83 -40.96
C TRP A 721 12.27 8.08 -41.81
N PRO A 722 12.55 8.07 -43.12
CA PRO A 722 12.25 9.19 -44.03
C PRO A 722 10.77 9.57 -44.11
N GLU A 723 9.87 8.60 -43.95
CA GLU A 723 8.42 8.80 -43.97
C GLU A 723 7.98 9.68 -42.80
N VAL A 724 8.55 9.44 -41.61
CA VAL A 724 8.30 10.25 -40.41
C VAL A 724 8.73 11.70 -40.63
N LYS A 725 9.92 11.93 -41.23
CA LYS A 725 10.38 13.29 -41.57
C LYS A 725 9.36 14.01 -42.45
N THR A 726 8.83 13.31 -43.45
CA THR A 726 7.87 13.87 -44.40
C THR A 726 6.55 14.25 -43.72
N GLU A 727 6.04 13.40 -42.83
CA GLU A 727 4.79 13.68 -42.11
C GLU A 727 4.92 14.81 -41.08
N LEU A 728 6.01 14.81 -40.30
CA LEU A 728 6.29 15.90 -39.36
C LEU A 728 6.47 17.24 -40.09
N ALA A 729 7.18 17.24 -41.22
CA ALA A 729 7.35 18.45 -42.04
C ALA A 729 6.01 19.00 -42.57
N LYS A 730 5.08 18.12 -42.98
CA LYS A 730 3.71 18.50 -43.36
C LYS A 730 2.90 19.05 -42.18
N GLY A 731 3.17 18.56 -40.96
CA GLY A 731 2.55 19.01 -39.72
C GLY A 731 3.00 20.38 -39.20
N GLY A 732 3.93 21.06 -39.90
CA GLY A 732 4.44 22.38 -39.52
C GLY A 732 5.59 22.34 -38.50
N THR A 733 6.22 21.19 -38.30
CA THR A 733 7.34 21.04 -37.35
C THR A 733 8.52 21.93 -37.68
N ILE A 734 8.86 22.11 -38.96
CA ILE A 734 10.04 22.88 -39.37
C ILE A 734 9.90 24.35 -38.95
N GLU A 735 8.73 24.95 -39.18
CA GLU A 735 8.39 26.30 -38.76
C GLU A 735 8.47 26.46 -37.24
N TYR A 736 7.90 25.51 -36.50
CA TYR A 736 7.96 25.50 -35.05
C TYR A 736 9.40 25.43 -34.52
N LEU A 737 10.26 24.58 -35.11
CA LEU A 737 11.67 24.48 -34.73
C LEU A 737 12.43 25.78 -35.01
N MET A 738 12.10 26.48 -36.11
CA MET A 738 12.68 27.80 -36.40
C MET A 738 12.26 28.83 -35.34
N ASP A 739 11.00 28.83 -34.92
CA ASP A 739 10.53 29.73 -33.87
C ASP A 739 11.17 29.41 -32.50
N MET A 740 11.34 28.12 -32.17
CA MET A 740 12.05 27.68 -30.97
C MET A 740 13.53 28.07 -31.00
N LEU A 741 14.19 27.94 -32.15
CA LEU A 741 15.59 28.36 -32.30
C LEU A 741 15.76 29.89 -32.12
N ARG A 742 14.75 30.66 -32.52
CA ARG A 742 14.73 32.12 -32.40
C ARG A 742 14.38 32.60 -30.99
N LEU A 743 13.32 32.05 -30.41
CA LEU A 743 12.66 32.56 -29.19
C LEU A 743 12.90 31.73 -27.93
N GLY A 744 13.37 30.48 -28.07
CA GLY A 744 13.56 29.56 -26.97
C GLY A 744 14.75 29.91 -26.06
N ASP A 745 14.82 29.25 -24.90
CA ASP A 745 16.00 29.30 -24.03
C ASP A 745 17.17 28.47 -24.62
N ALA A 746 18.31 28.45 -23.93
CA ALA A 746 19.50 27.77 -24.43
C ALA A 746 19.26 26.28 -24.74
N MET A 747 18.48 25.60 -23.90
CA MET A 747 18.19 24.18 -24.03
C MET A 747 17.22 23.94 -25.19
N ALA A 748 16.14 24.71 -25.28
CA ALA A 748 15.20 24.65 -26.39
C ALA A 748 15.90 24.91 -27.74
N LYS A 749 16.83 25.87 -27.81
CA LYS A 749 17.64 26.13 -29.01
C LYS A 749 18.54 24.94 -29.38
N GLU A 750 19.19 24.32 -28.41
CA GLU A 750 20.00 23.12 -28.61
C GLU A 750 19.16 22.00 -29.22
N TYR A 751 18.06 21.62 -28.58
CA TYR A 751 17.18 20.56 -29.08
C TYR A 751 16.56 20.91 -30.45
N ALA A 752 16.20 22.17 -30.69
CA ALA A 752 15.70 22.62 -31.99
C ALA A 752 16.73 22.44 -33.10
N ALA A 753 18.01 22.75 -32.83
CA ALA A 753 19.08 22.54 -33.79
C ALA A 753 19.31 21.04 -34.09
N GLY A 754 19.31 20.18 -33.06
CA GLY A 754 19.43 18.73 -33.22
C GLY A 754 18.28 18.13 -34.03
N ALA A 755 17.06 18.57 -33.74
CA ALA A 755 15.86 18.22 -34.48
C ALA A 755 15.92 18.67 -35.96
N LEU A 756 16.30 19.92 -36.22
CA LEU A 756 16.45 20.45 -37.58
C LEU A 756 17.52 19.68 -38.36
N MET A 757 18.64 19.31 -37.71
CA MET A 757 19.67 18.48 -38.32
C MET A 757 19.09 17.16 -38.86
N ASN A 758 18.27 16.47 -38.07
CA ASN A 758 17.67 15.20 -38.47
C ASN A 758 16.60 15.38 -39.55
N MET A 759 15.73 16.39 -39.41
CA MET A 759 14.65 16.68 -40.35
C MET A 759 15.15 17.06 -41.74
N THR A 760 16.27 17.78 -41.82
CA THR A 760 16.86 18.25 -43.09
C THR A 760 17.81 17.21 -43.71
N ALA A 761 18.29 16.23 -42.93
CA ALA A 761 19.19 15.20 -43.44
C ALA A 761 18.53 14.35 -44.54
N GLY A 762 19.06 14.44 -45.77
CA GLY A 762 18.57 13.66 -46.91
C GLY A 762 17.19 14.09 -47.44
N SER A 763 16.67 15.26 -47.02
CA SER A 763 15.39 15.82 -47.48
C SER A 763 15.60 17.24 -48.05
N PRO A 764 15.74 17.39 -49.38
CA PRO A 764 15.89 18.68 -50.02
C PRO A 764 14.76 19.65 -49.71
N ASP A 765 13.51 19.19 -49.77
CA ASP A 765 12.32 20.02 -49.48
C ASP A 765 12.34 20.57 -48.04
N SER A 766 12.72 19.74 -47.06
CA SER A 766 12.84 20.17 -45.66
C SER A 766 13.99 21.15 -45.47
N ALA A 767 15.12 20.92 -46.16
CA ALA A 767 16.29 21.79 -46.12
C ALA A 767 15.98 23.17 -46.73
N GLU A 768 15.29 23.21 -47.88
CA GLU A 768 14.83 24.46 -48.51
C GLU A 768 13.86 25.22 -47.60
N LYS A 769 12.89 24.51 -47.02
CA LYS A 769 11.93 25.09 -46.07
C LYS A 769 12.58 25.63 -44.80
N ALA A 770 13.68 25.01 -44.35
CA ALA A 770 14.45 25.43 -43.18
C ALA A 770 15.53 26.50 -43.50
N ALA A 771 15.66 26.95 -44.75
CA ALA A 771 16.63 27.99 -45.12
C ALA A 771 16.59 29.27 -44.25
N PRO A 772 15.43 29.77 -43.80
CA PRO A 772 15.38 30.93 -42.91
C PRO A 772 16.08 30.72 -41.55
N ALA A 773 16.26 29.47 -41.10
CA ALA A 773 16.92 29.13 -39.84
C ALA A 773 18.43 29.40 -39.85
N VAL A 774 19.04 29.58 -41.03
CA VAL A 774 20.50 29.72 -41.18
C VAL A 774 21.07 30.85 -40.33
N ALA A 775 20.35 31.98 -40.21
CA ALA A 775 20.80 33.11 -39.40
C ALA A 775 20.83 32.76 -37.90
N ASP A 776 19.78 32.11 -37.41
CA ASP A 776 19.67 31.70 -36.01
C ASP A 776 20.68 30.58 -35.68
N LEU A 777 20.91 29.63 -36.60
CA LEU A 777 21.93 28.59 -36.49
C LEU A 777 23.35 29.16 -36.46
N ALA A 778 23.63 30.18 -37.28
CA ALA A 778 24.94 30.85 -37.31
C ALA A 778 25.26 31.55 -35.98
N GLU A 779 24.24 32.07 -35.29
CA GLU A 779 24.41 32.60 -33.95
C GLU A 779 24.63 31.47 -32.93
N LEU A 780 23.89 30.35 -33.03
CA LEU A 780 24.03 29.22 -32.13
C LEU A 780 25.41 28.52 -32.22
N LEU A 781 26.11 28.61 -33.36
CA LEU A 781 27.51 28.15 -33.48
C LEU A 781 28.46 28.80 -32.47
N LYS A 782 28.10 29.97 -31.94
CA LYS A 782 28.89 30.73 -30.96
C LYS A 782 28.55 30.35 -29.52
N ALA A 783 27.59 29.45 -29.30
CA ALA A 783 27.16 29.02 -27.98
C ALA A 783 28.33 28.42 -27.16
N GLU A 784 28.29 28.62 -25.84
CA GLU A 784 29.24 27.99 -24.93
C GLU A 784 29.00 26.48 -24.81
N ALA A 785 27.74 26.05 -24.92
CA ALA A 785 27.36 24.64 -24.98
C ALA A 785 27.84 24.01 -26.29
N VAL A 786 28.88 23.16 -26.19
CA VAL A 786 29.53 22.53 -27.35
C VAL A 786 28.53 21.72 -28.18
N GLN A 787 27.61 20.99 -27.54
CA GLN A 787 26.62 20.16 -28.22
C GLN A 787 25.64 20.97 -29.08
N ALA A 788 25.13 22.09 -28.55
CA ALA A 788 24.29 23.03 -29.32
C ALA A 788 25.01 23.52 -30.58
N ALA A 789 26.29 23.88 -30.46
CA ALA A 789 27.09 24.33 -31.59
C ALA A 789 27.38 23.20 -32.60
N GLU A 790 27.61 21.97 -32.15
CA GLU A 790 27.79 20.79 -33.01
C GLU A 790 26.52 20.48 -33.82
N TRP A 791 25.36 20.45 -33.16
CA TRP A 791 24.07 20.22 -33.82
C TRP A 791 23.69 21.37 -34.76
N ALA A 792 24.00 22.62 -34.39
CA ALA A 792 23.83 23.75 -35.29
C ALA A 792 24.70 23.64 -36.55
N ALA A 793 25.95 23.18 -36.42
CA ALA A 793 26.82 22.91 -37.57
C ALA A 793 26.24 21.82 -38.47
N GLY A 794 25.75 20.72 -37.89
CA GLY A 794 25.11 19.64 -38.65
C GLY A 794 23.86 20.08 -39.41
N ALA A 795 22.95 20.82 -38.74
CA ALA A 795 21.75 21.37 -39.37
C ALA A 795 22.10 22.35 -40.50
N MET A 796 23.04 23.26 -40.23
CA MET A 796 23.53 24.22 -41.22
C MET A 796 24.12 23.51 -42.44
N ALA A 797 24.88 22.44 -42.24
CA ALA A 797 25.46 21.69 -43.35
C ALA A 797 24.40 21.13 -44.31
N ASN A 798 23.30 20.60 -43.76
CA ASN A 798 22.20 20.06 -44.54
C ASN A 798 21.42 21.16 -45.26
N ILE A 799 21.15 22.27 -44.58
CA ILE A 799 20.42 23.41 -45.14
C ILE A 799 21.25 24.14 -46.21
N ALA A 800 22.55 24.31 -46.01
CA ALA A 800 23.44 24.93 -47.01
C ALA A 800 23.46 24.16 -48.34
N ARG A 801 23.31 22.82 -48.31
CA ARG A 801 23.21 22.00 -49.52
C ARG A 801 21.89 22.17 -50.30
N SER A 802 20.90 22.88 -49.76
CA SER A 802 19.65 23.17 -50.49
C SER A 802 19.85 24.16 -51.64
N GLY A 803 20.86 25.04 -51.58
CA GLY A 803 21.23 25.91 -52.68
C GLY A 803 22.01 27.18 -52.31
N PRO A 804 22.38 27.99 -53.32
CA PRO A 804 23.25 29.16 -53.15
C PRO A 804 22.75 30.21 -52.16
N ALA A 805 21.44 30.45 -52.10
CA ALA A 805 20.86 31.45 -51.20
C ALA A 805 21.11 31.13 -49.71
N ALA A 806 21.02 29.86 -49.31
CA ALA A 806 21.31 29.43 -47.95
C ALA A 806 22.82 29.54 -47.64
N GLN A 807 23.68 29.24 -48.61
CA GLN A 807 25.14 29.37 -48.47
C GLN A 807 25.57 30.83 -48.33
N GLU A 808 25.03 31.72 -49.18
CA GLU A 808 25.29 33.16 -49.11
C GLU A 808 24.85 33.76 -47.77
N MET A 809 23.64 33.41 -47.31
CA MET A 809 23.14 33.84 -46.00
C MET A 809 24.03 33.35 -44.85
N ALA A 810 24.49 32.09 -44.88
CA ALA A 810 25.38 31.55 -43.87
C ALA A 810 26.71 32.32 -43.82
N ILE A 811 27.28 32.65 -44.97
CA ILE A 811 28.49 33.47 -45.06
C ILE A 811 28.24 34.89 -44.53
N GLU A 812 27.16 35.55 -44.94
CA GLU A 812 26.81 36.90 -44.48
C GLU A 812 26.71 36.98 -42.95
N LYS A 813 26.18 35.91 -42.32
CA LYS A 813 26.06 35.79 -40.86
C LYS A 813 27.33 35.31 -40.16
N GLY A 814 28.43 35.14 -40.89
CA GLY A 814 29.74 34.80 -40.32
C GLY A 814 29.89 33.34 -39.91
N ALA A 815 29.12 32.43 -40.53
CA ALA A 815 29.17 31.01 -40.21
C ALA A 815 30.56 30.39 -40.44
N ALA A 816 31.25 30.76 -41.53
CA ALA A 816 32.58 30.23 -41.86
C ALA A 816 33.60 30.49 -40.73
N THR A 817 33.62 31.71 -40.19
CA THR A 817 34.49 32.08 -39.06
C THR A 817 34.07 31.37 -37.77
N SER A 818 32.77 31.26 -37.52
CA SER A 818 32.23 30.60 -36.32
C SER A 818 32.53 29.10 -36.32
N LEU A 819 32.36 28.42 -37.47
CA LEU A 819 32.73 27.01 -37.66
C LEU A 819 34.23 26.79 -37.48
N ALA A 820 35.07 27.67 -38.03
CA ALA A 820 36.53 27.59 -37.86
C ALA A 820 36.94 27.72 -36.38
N ALA A 821 36.33 28.66 -35.65
CA ALA A 821 36.57 28.87 -34.22
C ALA A 821 36.06 27.70 -33.34
N LEU A 822 35.16 26.87 -33.87
CA LEU A 822 34.55 25.73 -33.17
C LEU A 822 35.42 24.45 -33.27
N LEU A 823 36.25 24.31 -34.31
CA LEU A 823 37.17 23.18 -34.53
C LEU A 823 37.99 22.75 -33.29
N PRO A 824 38.58 23.63 -32.47
CA PRO A 824 39.36 23.21 -31.30
C PRO A 824 38.52 22.76 -30.11
N LYS A 825 37.19 22.99 -30.12
CA LYS A 825 36.29 22.78 -28.97
C LYS A 825 35.41 21.53 -29.08
N VAL A 826 35.22 21.02 -30.30
CA VAL A 826 34.25 19.95 -30.58
C VAL A 826 34.77 18.55 -30.32
N THR A 827 33.83 17.64 -30.08
CA THR A 827 34.04 16.20 -30.05
C THR A 827 34.48 15.67 -31.42
N SER A 828 34.93 14.41 -31.48
CA SER A 828 35.27 13.75 -32.75
C SER A 828 34.09 13.66 -33.72
N ASN A 829 32.86 13.52 -33.20
CA ASN A 829 31.64 13.49 -34.02
C ASN A 829 31.26 14.91 -34.46
N GLY A 830 31.33 15.87 -33.54
CA GLY A 830 31.17 17.29 -33.85
C GLY A 830 32.13 17.78 -34.92
N MET A 831 33.38 17.33 -34.89
CA MET A 831 34.38 17.62 -35.92
C MET A 831 33.92 17.16 -37.31
N ALA A 832 33.26 16.00 -37.43
CA ALA A 832 32.71 15.56 -38.70
C ALA A 832 31.56 16.49 -39.17
N LEU A 833 30.69 16.93 -38.27
CA LEU A 833 29.60 17.87 -38.59
C LEU A 833 30.14 19.24 -39.03
N VAL A 834 31.17 19.76 -38.34
CA VAL A 834 31.82 21.02 -38.70
C VAL A 834 32.50 20.92 -40.07
N VAL A 835 33.24 19.83 -40.33
CA VAL A 835 33.85 19.58 -41.66
C VAL A 835 32.78 19.53 -42.74
N LEU A 836 31.66 18.85 -42.48
CA LEU A 836 30.55 18.77 -43.43
C LEU A 836 29.96 20.16 -43.72
N ALA A 837 29.73 20.98 -42.69
CA ALA A 837 29.22 22.33 -42.85
C ALA A 837 30.17 23.21 -43.67
N MET A 838 31.46 23.19 -43.34
CA MET A 838 32.47 23.98 -44.06
C MET A 838 32.62 23.52 -45.51
N THR A 839 32.55 22.21 -45.76
CA THR A 839 32.59 21.65 -47.12
C THR A 839 31.38 22.14 -47.92
N SER A 840 30.18 22.06 -47.35
CA SER A 840 28.94 22.49 -48.00
C SER A 840 28.91 24.00 -48.26
N LEU A 841 29.55 24.84 -47.45
CA LEU A 841 29.71 26.26 -47.76
C LEU A 841 30.76 26.50 -48.86
N ALA A 842 31.84 25.73 -48.86
CA ALA A 842 32.94 25.89 -49.80
C ALA A 842 32.59 25.51 -51.25
N GLU A 843 31.52 24.76 -51.48
CA GLU A 843 31.02 24.42 -52.82
C GLU A 843 30.74 25.65 -53.69
N THR A 844 30.24 26.74 -53.10
CA THR A 844 29.96 28.00 -53.81
C THR A 844 30.70 29.21 -53.23
N GLN A 845 31.21 29.10 -52.00
CA GLN A 845 31.92 30.19 -51.29
C GLN A 845 33.34 29.77 -50.87
N PRO A 846 34.17 29.21 -51.78
CA PRO A 846 35.48 28.63 -51.45
C PRO A 846 36.45 29.65 -50.84
N THR A 847 36.44 30.89 -51.33
CA THR A 847 37.32 31.97 -50.84
C THR A 847 37.01 32.34 -49.40
N ASN A 848 35.74 32.45 -49.03
CA ASN A 848 35.33 32.86 -47.69
C ASN A 848 35.64 31.77 -46.64
N VAL A 849 35.42 30.50 -46.99
CA VAL A 849 35.81 29.36 -46.15
C VAL A 849 37.32 29.26 -46.03
N GLY A 850 38.06 29.44 -47.13
CA GLY A 850 39.53 29.45 -47.13
C GLY A 850 40.13 30.55 -46.26
N GLN A 851 39.54 31.75 -46.25
CA GLN A 851 39.95 32.88 -45.41
C GLN A 851 39.69 32.65 -43.92
N ALA A 852 38.60 31.93 -43.57
CA ALA A 852 38.27 31.63 -42.19
C ALA A 852 39.22 30.61 -41.54
N LEU A 853 39.87 29.74 -42.34
CA LEU A 853 40.79 28.71 -41.85
C LEU A 853 42.21 29.26 -41.68
N GLY A 854 42.55 29.64 -40.45
CA GLY A 854 43.91 30.02 -40.06
C GLY A 854 44.87 28.82 -39.91
N SER A 855 46.12 29.11 -39.55
CA SER A 855 47.15 28.06 -39.39
C SER A 855 46.84 27.08 -38.25
N LYS A 856 46.16 27.53 -37.19
CA LYS A 856 45.79 26.71 -36.02
C LYS A 856 44.63 25.77 -36.35
N GLU A 857 43.63 26.27 -37.05
CA GLU A 857 42.45 25.52 -37.48
C GLU A 857 42.86 24.42 -38.49
N LYS A 858 43.76 24.76 -39.42
CA LYS A 858 44.35 23.80 -40.35
C LYS A 858 45.13 22.68 -39.65
N ALA A 859 45.87 23.01 -38.58
CA ALA A 859 46.57 21.99 -37.79
C ALA A 859 45.57 21.01 -37.16
N LYS A 860 44.44 21.50 -36.61
CA LYS A 860 43.38 20.64 -36.06
C LYS A 860 42.72 19.72 -37.10
N LEU A 861 42.45 20.24 -38.30
CA LEU A 861 41.93 19.41 -39.39
C LEU A 861 42.93 18.32 -39.83
N ARG A 862 44.23 18.63 -39.80
CA ARG A 862 45.32 17.67 -40.09
C ARG A 862 45.41 16.60 -39.00
N ASP A 863 45.43 16.99 -37.74
CA ASP A 863 45.43 16.07 -36.59
C ASP A 863 44.23 15.12 -36.68
N PHE A 864 43.04 15.67 -36.96
CA PHE A 864 41.83 14.86 -37.11
C PHE A 864 41.95 13.87 -38.28
N ARG A 865 42.52 14.27 -39.42
CA ARG A 865 42.78 13.39 -40.57
C ARG A 865 43.76 12.26 -40.23
N GLU A 866 44.85 12.57 -39.51
CA GLU A 866 45.93 11.63 -39.19
C GLU A 866 45.51 10.62 -38.11
N ILE A 867 44.74 11.03 -37.10
CA ILE A 867 44.18 10.12 -36.08
C ILE A 867 43.34 9.00 -36.72
N ALA A 868 42.63 9.27 -37.81
CA ALA A 868 41.85 8.26 -38.54
C ALA A 868 42.68 7.27 -39.37
N ALA A 869 43.95 7.57 -39.65
CA ALA A 869 44.81 6.72 -40.46
C ALA A 869 45.49 5.58 -39.66
N THR A 870 45.25 5.49 -38.34
CA THR A 870 45.87 4.46 -37.48
C THR A 870 45.02 3.17 -37.37
N PRO A 871 45.58 1.96 -37.61
CA PRO A 871 44.81 0.70 -37.73
C PRO A 871 44.21 0.14 -36.43
N THR A 872 44.50 0.73 -35.26
CA THR A 872 44.17 0.12 -33.95
C THR A 872 42.83 0.59 -33.36
N CYS A 873 42.15 1.59 -33.94
CA CYS A 873 40.89 2.11 -33.42
C CYS A 873 39.69 1.40 -34.07
N LYS A 874 39.25 0.26 -33.51
CA LYS A 874 38.08 -0.49 -34.02
C LYS A 874 36.71 0.15 -33.74
N SER A 875 36.63 1.32 -33.09
CA SER A 875 35.35 1.91 -32.62
C SER A 875 34.87 3.19 -33.33
N THR A 876 35.55 3.70 -34.36
CA THR A 876 35.05 4.89 -35.11
C THR A 876 35.15 4.70 -36.62
N ARG A 877 34.17 4.02 -37.22
CA ARG A 877 33.95 4.13 -38.68
C ARG A 877 33.50 5.57 -38.97
N ARG A 878 34.39 6.39 -39.53
CA ARG A 878 34.01 7.72 -40.01
C ARG A 878 33.15 7.61 -41.27
N PRO A 879 32.16 8.48 -41.45
CA PRO A 879 31.45 8.56 -42.70
C PRO A 879 32.40 8.90 -43.86
N TRP A 880 32.20 8.27 -45.01
CA TRP A 880 33.07 8.44 -46.20
C TRP A 880 33.18 9.89 -46.66
N TRP A 881 32.10 10.68 -46.49
CA TRP A 881 32.03 12.09 -46.85
C TRP A 881 32.96 12.97 -46.01
N THR A 882 33.33 12.57 -44.78
CA THR A 882 34.25 13.35 -43.94
C THR A 882 35.65 13.37 -44.53
N SER A 883 36.11 12.24 -45.07
CA SER A 883 37.43 12.14 -45.74
C SER A 883 37.47 12.95 -47.04
N LEU A 884 36.36 12.94 -47.79
CA LEU A 884 36.22 13.72 -49.03
C LEU A 884 36.20 15.23 -48.74
N GLY A 885 35.43 15.65 -47.74
CA GLY A 885 35.36 17.05 -47.31
C GLY A 885 36.70 17.57 -46.79
N LEU A 886 37.44 16.76 -46.01
CA LEU A 886 38.79 17.12 -45.58
C LEU A 886 39.72 17.34 -46.78
N ALA A 887 39.68 16.47 -47.80
CA ALA A 887 40.48 16.64 -49.01
C ALA A 887 40.12 17.95 -49.74
N PHE A 888 38.82 18.21 -49.93
CA PHE A 888 38.33 19.42 -50.57
C PHE A 888 38.76 20.70 -49.81
N LEU A 889 38.63 20.72 -48.48
CA LEU A 889 39.05 21.86 -47.65
C LEU A 889 40.58 22.11 -47.69
N PHE A 890 41.39 21.07 -47.95
CA PHE A 890 42.82 21.22 -48.20
C PHE A 890 43.13 21.72 -49.63
N GLU A 891 42.29 21.40 -50.62
CA GLU A 891 42.41 21.85 -52.02
C GLU A 891 42.04 23.33 -52.24
N LEU A 892 41.23 23.92 -51.35
CA LEU A 892 40.97 25.38 -51.31
C LEU A 892 42.24 26.24 -51.13
N GLN A 893 43.41 25.62 -51.06
CA GLN A 893 44.70 26.22 -50.75
C GLN A 893 45.75 26.10 -51.85
N SER A 894 45.51 25.38 -52.94
CA SER A 894 46.38 25.54 -54.10
C SER A 894 46.05 26.88 -54.75
N GLU A 895 46.97 27.85 -54.70
CA GLU A 895 47.11 28.78 -55.82
C GLU A 895 46.98 27.97 -57.12
N PRO A 896 46.38 28.52 -58.20
CA PRO A 896 46.10 27.77 -59.40
C PRO A 896 47.40 27.27 -60.05
N THR A 897 47.92 26.15 -59.58
CA THR A 897 48.88 25.34 -60.31
C THR A 897 48.04 24.50 -61.24
N THR A 898 47.93 24.99 -62.46
CA THR A 898 47.69 24.18 -63.66
C THR A 898 48.37 22.81 -63.51
N TYR A 899 47.65 21.73 -63.84
CA TYR A 899 48.07 20.58 -64.68
C TYR A 899 47.32 19.28 -64.28
N PRO A 900 47.10 18.37 -65.24
CA PRO A 900 46.25 18.45 -66.44
C PRO A 900 44.90 17.74 -66.26
#